data_AF-A0A425Y2A0-F1
#
_entry.id   AF-A0A425Y2A0-F1
#
_cell.length_a   1.000
_cell.length_b   1.000
_cell.length_c   1.000
_cell.angle_alpha   90.00
_cell.angle_beta   90.00
_cell.angle_gamma   90.00
#
_symmetry.space_group_name_H-M   'P 1'
#
loop_
_entity.id
_entity.type
_entity.pdbx_description
1 polymer ?
#
loop_
_entity_poly.entity_id
_entity_poly.type
_entity_poly.pdbx_seq_one_letter_code
_entity_poly.pdbx_strand_id
1 'polypeptide(L)'
;MVTQEVWDIDIYSNIKKVLEDSRNEILVATAWFTDKDLYDVLCDKVSRGLSVKVIISDHEDNKRLDFNYLVSLGANVKIFPKNGRGMMHDKFCVIDDKIAISGSYNWTFNARKNNSESVIYTQDLHTVKSFREKFHKMIEKEEMRVIPVGNKKNGLINFFKTPFRADTKVEAKAIENSSINVDSISKLLPKDEFEQNLDLIVSSEASDFDREVLNKRGYDLAKKNHGDSKIIFKALDSIYSIFVYEIDIIEEKKQKLIAKINEYKIKTVNLLKSKSLIEQNSVETKCNTDKEEVNRKIDGLKVEIETNSKTISDINEVRKKQKQGRIEQFKNEILQHEREFVKPKINVIDIVSNGLISFGLLIYLFFFYSSAGYILLYSVQDAKLAKDLGKPLAIQEVFNPKALSLAYDKGISAFIFIMLFVFIPLGCALFSSSIKRIEFTGKSNWFIRRGIDILHFFKKYSLVILLDGFIAYKVAYAIHEVAYLSGNTADKWSFSMAISNVDFYLVFVLGTAAVFLFEVFFNKIKVAIEARNEDVAKAENKLIIYQKNKMIIEIKEKMNILDLESSEIEKKNIGLKNNLDSLERELIYLPDQASNKIKEIEKKQNVEIHSLDNKTEICISNIENDRFPISVDSLKDRISVFLEGWNELLHEEYSVGKAKQFSEEARTEADDWMQSKKTMGLNPNISNN
;
A
#
# COMPACT_ATOMS: atom_id res chain seq x y z
N MET A 1 13.85 8.10 -31.21
CA MET A 1 14.36 6.71 -31.26
C MET A 1 13.37 5.82 -30.55
N VAL A 2 13.17 4.58 -30.99
CA VAL A 2 12.42 3.59 -30.20
C VAL A 2 13.38 2.99 -29.18
N THR A 3 13.07 3.19 -27.89
CA THR A 3 13.83 2.69 -26.75
C THR A 3 13.21 1.36 -26.30
N GLN A 4 14.01 0.30 -26.35
CA GLN A 4 13.71 -0.99 -25.75
C GLN A 4 14.92 -1.43 -24.93
N GLU A 5 14.66 -1.85 -23.70
CA GLU A 5 15.68 -2.17 -22.70
C GLU A 5 15.29 -3.47 -21.99
N VAL A 6 16.27 -4.21 -21.47
CA VAL A 6 16.04 -5.36 -20.60
C VAL A 6 16.51 -4.98 -19.20
N TRP A 7 15.63 -5.11 -18.22
CA TRP A 7 15.99 -4.99 -16.80
C TRP A 7 16.05 -6.39 -16.19
N ASP A 8 17.24 -6.75 -15.71
CA ASP A 8 17.55 -7.94 -14.90
C ASP A 8 18.02 -7.56 -13.47
N ILE A 9 18.53 -6.34 -13.30
CA ILE A 9 18.89 -5.70 -12.02
C ILE A 9 17.86 -4.60 -11.70
N ASP A 10 17.57 -4.38 -10.41
CA ASP A 10 16.70 -3.31 -9.87
C ASP A 10 15.31 -3.16 -10.50
N ILE A 11 14.77 -4.24 -11.06
CA ILE A 11 13.45 -4.32 -11.73
C ILE A 11 12.34 -3.65 -10.90
N TYR A 12 12.28 -3.92 -9.59
CA TYR A 12 11.32 -3.28 -8.68
C TYR A 12 11.43 -1.75 -8.68
N SER A 13 12.66 -1.23 -8.57
CA SER A 13 12.94 0.20 -8.45
C SER A 13 12.57 0.93 -9.75
N ASN A 14 12.86 0.30 -10.89
CA ASN A 14 12.52 0.83 -12.21
C ASN A 14 10.99 0.79 -12.47
N ILE A 15 10.31 -0.33 -12.15
CA ILE A 15 8.84 -0.41 -12.23
C ILE A 15 8.19 0.64 -11.32
N LYS A 16 8.63 0.74 -10.06
CA LYS A 16 8.11 1.72 -9.09
C LYS A 16 8.26 3.15 -9.63
N LYS A 17 9.45 3.52 -10.10
CA LYS A 17 9.70 4.86 -10.66
C LYS A 17 8.78 5.19 -11.82
N VAL A 18 8.59 4.28 -12.79
CA VAL A 18 7.71 4.53 -13.94
C VAL A 18 6.24 4.63 -13.52
N LEU A 19 5.82 3.89 -12.49
CA LEU A 19 4.50 4.07 -11.88
C LEU A 19 4.38 5.43 -11.17
N GLU A 20 5.42 5.88 -10.46
CA GLU A 20 5.47 7.21 -9.81
C GLU A 20 5.49 8.37 -10.82
N ASP A 21 6.08 8.20 -12.01
CA ASP A 21 6.10 9.20 -13.09
C ASP A 21 4.81 9.27 -13.94
N SER A 22 3.96 8.23 -13.88
CA SER A 22 2.71 8.10 -14.68
C SER A 22 1.67 9.22 -14.45
N ARG A 23 0.82 9.51 -15.46
CA ARG A 23 -0.09 10.68 -15.45
C ARG A 23 -1.53 10.44 -15.91
N ASN A 24 -1.80 9.38 -16.69
CA ASN A 24 -3.08 9.19 -17.37
C ASN A 24 -3.74 7.83 -17.05
N GLU A 25 -3.09 6.72 -17.41
CA GLU A 25 -3.65 5.37 -17.39
C GLU A 25 -2.58 4.34 -16.98
N ILE A 26 -2.91 3.46 -16.03
CA ILE A 26 -2.07 2.32 -15.62
C ILE A 26 -2.89 1.04 -15.80
N LEU A 27 -2.46 0.17 -16.70
CA LEU A 27 -3.03 -1.16 -16.93
C LEU A 27 -2.07 -2.19 -16.35
N VAL A 28 -2.52 -3.07 -15.45
CA VAL A 28 -1.66 -4.11 -14.82
C VAL A 28 -2.31 -5.48 -14.98
N ALA A 29 -1.66 -6.40 -15.68
CA ALA A 29 -2.09 -7.80 -15.78
C ALA A 29 -0.98 -8.71 -15.22
N THR A 30 -1.20 -9.28 -14.04
CA THR A 30 -0.18 -10.09 -13.35
C THR A 30 -0.81 -11.29 -12.67
N ALA A 31 -0.22 -12.47 -12.86
CA ALA A 31 -0.71 -13.72 -12.27
C ALA A 31 -0.81 -13.62 -10.74
N TRP A 32 0.25 -13.09 -10.12
CA TRP A 32 0.35 -12.87 -8.69
C TRP A 32 0.73 -11.43 -8.36
N PHE A 33 0.03 -10.85 -7.38
CA PHE A 33 0.25 -9.51 -6.87
C PHE A 33 0.23 -9.57 -5.33
N THR A 34 1.39 -9.42 -4.71
CA THR A 34 1.59 -9.43 -3.25
C THR A 34 2.64 -8.43 -2.76
N ASP A 35 3.27 -7.64 -3.63
CA ASP A 35 4.18 -6.57 -3.22
C ASP A 35 3.36 -5.34 -2.78
N LYS A 36 3.39 -5.06 -1.47
CA LYS A 36 2.63 -3.96 -0.86
C LYS A 36 3.09 -2.59 -1.36
N ASP A 37 4.38 -2.39 -1.63
CA ASP A 37 4.90 -1.08 -2.03
C ASP A 37 4.36 -0.68 -3.42
N LEU A 38 4.29 -1.64 -4.35
CA LEU A 38 3.69 -1.42 -5.67
C LEU A 38 2.17 -1.22 -5.58
N TYR A 39 1.50 -1.90 -4.64
CA TYR A 39 0.07 -1.74 -4.37
C TYR A 39 -0.26 -0.36 -3.77
N ASP A 40 0.53 0.12 -2.81
CA ASP A 40 0.37 1.44 -2.20
C ASP A 40 0.55 2.56 -3.23
N VAL A 41 1.49 2.42 -4.18
CA VAL A 41 1.67 3.35 -5.31
C VAL A 41 0.43 3.37 -6.22
N LEU A 42 -0.22 2.23 -6.49
CA LEU A 42 -1.50 2.23 -7.21
C LEU A 42 -2.60 2.94 -6.42
N CYS A 43 -2.68 2.74 -5.09
CA CYS A 43 -3.67 3.42 -4.23
C CYS A 43 -3.50 4.95 -4.25
N ASP A 44 -2.26 5.44 -4.17
CA ASP A 44 -1.92 6.86 -4.32
C ASP A 44 -2.34 7.40 -5.70
N LYS A 45 -2.02 6.68 -6.77
CA LYS A 45 -2.34 7.09 -8.15
C LYS A 45 -3.85 7.17 -8.42
N VAL A 46 -4.63 6.21 -7.90
CA VAL A 46 -6.11 6.28 -7.93
C VAL A 46 -6.62 7.45 -7.10
N SER A 47 -6.05 7.68 -5.90
CA SER A 47 -6.43 8.80 -5.03
C SER A 47 -6.11 10.18 -5.65
N ARG A 48 -5.17 10.24 -6.61
CA ARG A 48 -4.86 11.41 -7.44
C ARG A 48 -5.66 11.48 -8.76
N GLY A 49 -6.60 10.56 -8.99
CA GLY A 49 -7.53 10.58 -10.11
C GLY A 49 -7.06 9.89 -11.40
N LEU A 50 -5.97 9.10 -11.38
CA LEU A 50 -5.54 8.35 -12.57
C LEU A 50 -6.42 7.11 -12.82
N SER A 51 -6.60 6.74 -14.10
CA SER A 51 -7.31 5.52 -14.47
C SER A 51 -6.43 4.29 -14.23
N VAL A 52 -6.64 3.58 -13.11
CA VAL A 52 -5.95 2.32 -12.81
C VAL A 52 -6.87 1.13 -13.05
N LYS A 53 -6.40 0.17 -13.85
CA LYS A 53 -7.11 -1.07 -14.18
C LYS A 53 -6.20 -2.26 -13.89
N VAL A 54 -6.68 -3.23 -13.11
CA VAL A 54 -5.88 -4.38 -12.65
C VAL A 54 -6.59 -5.70 -12.97
N ILE A 55 -5.85 -6.65 -13.55
CA ILE A 55 -6.28 -8.03 -13.76
C ILE A 55 -5.33 -8.95 -13.00
N ILE A 56 -5.88 -9.67 -12.02
CA ILE A 56 -5.17 -10.69 -11.22
C ILE A 56 -5.78 -12.07 -11.47
N SER A 57 -5.02 -13.13 -11.21
CA SER A 57 -5.57 -14.49 -11.27
C SER A 57 -6.34 -14.87 -10.00
N ASP A 58 -7.31 -15.79 -10.13
CA ASP A 58 -8.04 -16.41 -9.01
C ASP A 58 -7.11 -17.38 -8.24
N HIS A 59 -6.25 -16.80 -7.40
CA HIS A 59 -5.21 -17.48 -6.63
C HIS A 59 -5.16 -16.95 -5.19
N GLU A 60 -5.05 -17.86 -4.21
CA GLU A 60 -5.13 -17.53 -2.77
C GLU A 60 -4.15 -16.45 -2.33
N ASP A 61 -2.91 -16.45 -2.84
CA ASP A 61 -1.92 -15.43 -2.48
C ASP A 61 -2.34 -14.00 -2.81
N ASN A 62 -3.20 -13.78 -3.80
CA ASN A 62 -3.67 -12.44 -4.15
C ASN A 62 -4.63 -11.86 -3.08
N LYS A 63 -5.15 -12.69 -2.16
CA LYS A 63 -5.95 -12.25 -1.00
C LYS A 63 -5.10 -11.61 0.12
N ARG A 64 -3.77 -11.60 -0.02
CA ARG A 64 -2.84 -10.91 0.92
C ARG A 64 -2.88 -9.38 0.80
N LEU A 65 -3.52 -8.84 -0.24
CA LEU A 65 -3.75 -7.40 -0.45
C LEU A 65 -5.26 -7.16 -0.60
N ASP A 66 -5.79 -6.10 0.00
CA ASP A 66 -7.22 -5.81 -0.05
C ASP A 66 -7.62 -5.10 -1.35
N PHE A 67 -7.74 -5.87 -2.43
CA PHE A 67 -8.22 -5.34 -3.71
C PHE A 67 -9.64 -4.73 -3.65
N ASN A 68 -10.43 -4.96 -2.60
CA ASN A 68 -11.70 -4.26 -2.40
C ASN A 68 -11.47 -2.79 -2.01
N TYR A 69 -10.44 -2.49 -1.20
CA TYR A 69 -10.04 -1.12 -0.90
C TYR A 69 -9.57 -0.38 -2.16
N LEU A 70 -8.75 -1.01 -3.01
CA LEU A 70 -8.31 -0.42 -4.29
C LEU A 70 -9.51 -0.12 -5.22
N VAL A 71 -10.52 -1.00 -5.25
CA VAL A 71 -11.80 -0.73 -5.94
C VAL A 71 -12.58 0.42 -5.28
N SER A 72 -12.62 0.50 -3.94
CA SER A 72 -13.34 1.56 -3.22
C SER A 72 -12.75 2.96 -3.42
N LEU A 73 -11.46 3.04 -3.77
CA LEU A 73 -10.80 4.28 -4.19
C LEU A 73 -11.19 4.68 -5.63
N GLY A 74 -11.67 3.74 -6.46
CA GLY A 74 -12.09 3.99 -7.84
C GLY A 74 -11.40 3.15 -8.92
N ALA A 75 -10.53 2.19 -8.57
CA ALA A 75 -9.87 1.34 -9.56
C ALA A 75 -10.81 0.28 -10.17
N ASN A 76 -10.53 -0.12 -11.42
CA ASN A 76 -11.21 -1.25 -12.04
C ASN A 76 -10.39 -2.54 -11.81
N VAL A 77 -10.77 -3.37 -10.83
CA VAL A 77 -10.10 -4.65 -10.56
C VAL A 77 -10.99 -5.81 -11.00
N LYS A 78 -10.43 -6.70 -11.85
CA LYS A 78 -11.06 -7.96 -12.27
C LYS A 78 -10.22 -9.16 -11.86
N ILE A 79 -10.89 -10.23 -11.43
CA ILE A 79 -10.28 -11.52 -11.10
C ILE A 79 -10.53 -12.49 -12.26
N PHE A 80 -9.44 -12.98 -12.87
CA PHE A 80 -9.46 -13.96 -13.94
C PHE A 80 -9.62 -15.37 -13.35
N PRO A 81 -10.75 -16.07 -13.59
CA PRO A 81 -11.12 -17.29 -12.89
C PRO A 81 -10.36 -18.54 -13.38
N LYS A 82 -10.37 -19.59 -12.56
CA LYS A 82 -9.65 -20.85 -12.78
C LYS A 82 -10.49 -21.89 -13.57
N ASN A 83 -10.85 -21.55 -14.81
CA ASN A 83 -11.88 -22.26 -15.59
C ASN A 83 -11.43 -23.59 -16.26
N GLY A 84 -10.61 -24.39 -15.58
CA GLY A 84 -10.13 -25.71 -16.05
C GLY A 84 -9.14 -25.68 -17.23
N ARG A 85 -9.24 -24.68 -18.12
CA ARG A 85 -8.40 -24.45 -19.31
C ARG A 85 -7.04 -23.82 -19.00
N GLY A 86 -6.65 -23.73 -17.73
CA GLY A 86 -5.43 -23.09 -17.25
C GLY A 86 -5.71 -21.92 -16.29
N MET A 87 -4.66 -21.16 -15.98
CA MET A 87 -4.68 -19.97 -15.13
C MET A 87 -4.05 -18.80 -15.89
N MET A 88 -4.55 -17.57 -15.69
CA MET A 88 -3.93 -16.37 -16.23
C MET A 88 -2.52 -16.21 -15.63
N HIS A 89 -1.49 -16.39 -16.47
CA HIS A 89 -0.09 -16.39 -16.05
C HIS A 89 0.73 -15.24 -16.66
N ASP A 90 0.08 -14.26 -17.29
CA ASP A 90 0.74 -13.05 -17.78
C ASP A 90 1.42 -12.25 -16.65
N LYS A 91 2.45 -11.48 -17.01
CA LYS A 91 3.03 -10.41 -16.19
C LYS A 91 3.39 -9.25 -17.11
N PHE A 92 2.51 -8.27 -17.23
CA PHE A 92 2.79 -7.03 -17.92
C PHE A 92 2.04 -5.84 -17.32
N CYS A 93 2.55 -4.63 -17.56
CA CYS A 93 1.80 -3.40 -17.42
C CYS A 93 1.96 -2.50 -18.65
N VAL A 94 0.97 -1.64 -18.87
CA VAL A 94 1.00 -0.56 -19.86
C VAL A 94 0.71 0.75 -19.15
N ILE A 95 1.51 1.78 -19.44
CA ILE A 95 1.49 3.07 -18.75
C ILE A 95 1.39 4.20 -19.79
N ASP A 96 0.39 5.07 -19.61
CA ASP A 96 0.10 6.29 -20.38
C ASP A 96 0.00 6.11 -21.92
N ASP A 97 -0.30 4.88 -22.38
CA ASP A 97 -0.25 4.44 -23.79
C ASP A 97 1.08 4.75 -24.50
N LYS A 98 2.18 4.75 -23.72
CA LYS A 98 3.55 5.09 -24.15
C LYS A 98 4.62 4.09 -23.72
N ILE A 99 4.37 3.34 -22.67
CA ILE A 99 5.32 2.40 -22.07
C ILE A 99 4.62 1.06 -21.89
N ALA A 100 5.30 -0.03 -22.25
CA ALA A 100 4.94 -1.38 -21.86
C ALA A 100 6.11 -2.04 -21.14
N ILE A 101 5.83 -2.73 -20.04
CA ILE A 101 6.79 -3.54 -19.29
C ILE A 101 6.23 -4.96 -19.22
N SER A 102 6.99 -5.96 -19.68
CA SER A 102 6.54 -7.35 -19.69
C SER A 102 7.70 -8.33 -19.48
N GLY A 103 7.48 -9.43 -18.79
CA GLY A 103 8.53 -10.43 -18.55
C GLY A 103 8.11 -11.58 -17.63
N SER A 104 9.06 -12.09 -16.85
CA SER A 104 8.80 -13.15 -15.87
C SER A 104 8.31 -12.62 -14.52
N TYR A 105 8.69 -11.38 -14.17
CA TYR A 105 8.50 -10.75 -12.87
C TYR A 105 7.02 -10.62 -12.46
N ASN A 106 6.57 -11.46 -11.52
CA ASN A 106 5.28 -11.25 -10.83
C ASN A 106 5.41 -10.10 -9.82
N TRP A 107 4.33 -9.37 -9.54
CA TRP A 107 4.36 -8.20 -8.64
C TRP A 107 4.32 -8.64 -7.18
N THR A 108 5.36 -9.34 -6.74
CA THR A 108 5.41 -10.05 -5.46
C THR A 108 6.73 -9.79 -4.74
N PHE A 109 6.71 -9.72 -3.41
CA PHE A 109 7.92 -9.54 -2.60
C PHE A 109 8.95 -10.65 -2.83
N ASN A 110 8.51 -11.87 -3.16
CA ASN A 110 9.42 -12.97 -3.49
C ASN A 110 10.14 -12.75 -4.84
N ALA A 111 9.45 -12.27 -5.88
CA ALA A 111 10.09 -11.93 -7.15
C ALA A 111 11.13 -10.80 -6.98
N ARG A 112 10.83 -9.81 -6.12
CA ARG A 112 11.73 -8.70 -5.76
C ARG A 112 13.02 -9.11 -5.05
N LYS A 113 12.99 -10.18 -4.24
CA LYS A 113 14.08 -10.52 -3.30
C LYS A 113 14.80 -11.84 -3.57
N ASN A 114 14.12 -12.83 -4.13
CA ASN A 114 14.59 -14.23 -4.11
C ASN A 114 14.68 -14.89 -5.50
N ASN A 115 14.05 -14.32 -6.53
CA ASN A 115 14.04 -14.88 -7.88
C ASN A 115 15.04 -14.14 -8.78
N SER A 116 15.67 -14.87 -9.70
CA SER A 116 16.25 -14.27 -10.91
C SER A 116 15.13 -14.06 -11.92
N GLU A 117 14.74 -12.80 -12.13
CA GLU A 117 13.67 -12.39 -13.03
C GLU A 117 14.25 -11.54 -14.17
N SER A 118 13.47 -11.34 -15.23
CA SER A 118 13.79 -10.34 -16.26
C SER A 118 12.52 -9.70 -16.81
N VAL A 119 12.60 -8.42 -17.16
CA VAL A 119 11.53 -7.71 -17.88
C VAL A 119 12.10 -6.92 -19.05
N ILE A 120 11.31 -6.84 -20.12
CA ILE A 120 11.53 -5.91 -21.23
C ILE A 120 10.74 -4.65 -20.91
N TYR A 121 11.43 -3.51 -20.86
CA TYR A 121 10.84 -2.18 -20.94
C TYR A 121 10.85 -1.75 -22.41
N THR A 122 9.74 -1.20 -22.91
CA THR A 122 9.69 -0.68 -24.28
C THR A 122 8.78 0.53 -24.43
N GLN A 123 9.21 1.47 -25.28
CA GLN A 123 8.43 2.60 -25.76
C GLN A 123 8.06 2.45 -27.24
N ASP A 124 8.17 1.23 -27.80
CA ASP A 124 7.65 0.91 -29.13
C ASP A 124 6.12 0.99 -29.15
N LEU A 125 5.57 1.98 -29.83
CA LEU A 125 4.13 2.24 -29.90
C LEU A 125 3.33 1.07 -30.51
N HIS A 126 3.95 0.21 -31.34
CA HIS A 126 3.28 -0.97 -31.87
C HIS A 126 3.13 -2.06 -30.79
N THR A 127 4.21 -2.36 -30.07
CA THR A 127 4.21 -3.29 -28.94
C THR A 127 3.33 -2.81 -27.78
N VAL A 128 3.38 -1.51 -27.45
CA VAL A 128 2.52 -0.88 -26.44
C VAL A 128 1.04 -1.05 -26.78
N LYS A 129 0.63 -0.75 -28.02
CA LYS A 129 -0.75 -0.98 -28.49
C LYS A 129 -1.14 -2.46 -28.44
N SER A 130 -0.24 -3.38 -28.83
CA SER A 130 -0.49 -4.83 -28.78
C SER A 130 -0.78 -5.32 -27.35
N PHE A 131 0.00 -4.86 -26.35
CA PHE A 131 -0.30 -5.15 -24.94
C PHE A 131 -1.59 -4.47 -24.45
N ARG A 132 -1.88 -3.24 -24.87
CA ARG A 132 -3.11 -2.52 -24.53
C ARG A 132 -4.35 -3.19 -25.10
N GLU A 133 -4.31 -3.64 -26.34
CA GLU A 133 -5.37 -4.45 -26.97
C GLU A 133 -5.54 -5.78 -26.26
N LYS A 134 -4.44 -6.50 -25.96
CA LYS A 134 -4.50 -7.76 -25.21
C LYS A 134 -5.18 -7.59 -23.86
N PHE A 135 -4.90 -6.50 -23.15
CA PHE A 135 -5.53 -6.15 -21.88
C PHE A 135 -7.05 -5.93 -22.01
N HIS A 136 -7.50 -5.19 -23.02
CA HIS A 136 -8.94 -4.98 -23.26
C HIS A 136 -9.63 -6.30 -23.67
N LYS A 137 -9.02 -7.10 -24.56
CA LYS A 137 -9.46 -8.46 -24.94
C LYS A 137 -9.46 -9.47 -23.76
N MET A 138 -8.80 -9.16 -22.64
CA MET A 138 -8.94 -9.89 -21.37
C MET A 138 -10.12 -9.35 -20.54
N ILE A 139 -10.28 -8.02 -20.43
CA ILE A 139 -11.40 -7.38 -19.73
C ILE A 139 -12.77 -7.73 -20.33
N GLU A 140 -12.85 -7.89 -21.65
CA GLU A 140 -14.09 -8.19 -22.40
C GLU A 140 -14.59 -9.63 -22.22
N LYS A 141 -13.82 -10.53 -21.60
CA LYS A 141 -14.27 -11.91 -21.37
C LYS A 141 -15.32 -11.97 -20.26
N GLU A 142 -16.53 -12.40 -20.64
CA GLU A 142 -17.72 -12.54 -19.79
C GLU A 142 -17.49 -13.39 -18.53
N GLU A 143 -16.54 -14.33 -18.57
CA GLU A 143 -16.18 -15.19 -17.45
C GLU A 143 -15.50 -14.44 -16.28
N MET A 144 -14.97 -13.24 -16.48
CA MET A 144 -14.19 -12.52 -15.45
C MET A 144 -15.05 -11.99 -14.29
N ARG A 145 -14.71 -12.39 -13.05
CA ARG A 145 -15.34 -11.87 -11.84
C ARG A 145 -14.92 -10.42 -11.62
N VAL A 146 -15.87 -9.50 -11.75
CA VAL A 146 -15.75 -8.12 -11.23
C VAL A 146 -15.85 -8.18 -9.72
N ILE A 147 -14.96 -7.49 -9.00
CA ILE A 147 -15.13 -7.27 -7.55
C ILE A 147 -16.29 -6.27 -7.39
N PRO A 148 -17.44 -6.65 -6.80
CA PRO A 148 -18.60 -5.76 -6.73
C PRO A 148 -18.34 -4.61 -5.75
N VAL A 149 -18.81 -3.41 -6.10
CA VAL A 149 -18.78 -2.25 -5.18
C VAL A 149 -19.72 -2.53 -4.01
N GLY A 150 -19.14 -2.94 -2.88
CA GLY A 150 -19.84 -3.54 -1.75
C GLY A 150 -20.69 -2.55 -0.96
N ASN A 151 -21.99 -2.46 -1.27
CA ASN A 151 -22.91 -1.55 -0.61
C ASN A 151 -23.72 -2.26 0.51
N LYS A 152 -23.16 -2.37 1.74
CA LYS A 152 -23.95 -2.74 2.95
C LYS A 152 -23.27 -2.41 4.30
N LYS A 153 -23.85 -1.40 4.97
CA LYS A 153 -24.04 -1.21 6.43
C LYS A 153 -22.96 -1.64 7.45
N ASN A 154 -22.41 -0.60 8.10
CA ASN A 154 -22.11 -0.48 9.54
C ASN A 154 -21.26 -1.57 10.22
N GLY A 155 -19.97 -1.29 10.45
CA GLY A 155 -19.05 -2.17 11.16
C GLY A 155 -17.78 -1.49 11.73
N LEU A 156 -17.94 -0.33 12.38
CA LEU A 156 -16.93 0.40 13.20
C LEU A 156 -15.68 1.02 12.50
N ILE A 157 -15.43 2.28 12.88
CA ILE A 157 -14.14 3.01 12.92
C ILE A 157 -13.44 3.27 11.57
N ASN A 158 -13.72 4.45 11.01
CA ASN A 158 -12.70 5.23 10.29
C ASN A 158 -11.69 5.81 11.31
N PHE A 159 -10.42 5.93 10.93
CA PHE A 159 -9.49 6.88 11.54
C PHE A 159 -8.65 7.59 10.47
N PHE A 160 -8.48 8.90 10.64
CA PHE A 160 -7.62 9.80 9.86
C PHE A 160 -7.78 9.79 8.33
N LYS A 161 -8.69 10.65 7.85
CA LYS A 161 -8.52 11.37 6.57
C LYS A 161 -8.55 12.88 6.81
N THR A 162 -7.66 13.59 6.12
CA THR A 162 -7.68 15.02 5.82
C THR A 162 -7.25 15.18 4.34
N PRO A 163 -7.49 16.32 3.66
CA PRO A 163 -8.08 17.58 4.13
C PRO A 163 -9.40 17.96 3.41
N PHE A 164 -9.77 19.23 3.55
CA PHE A 164 -11.05 19.88 3.24
C PHE A 164 -11.11 20.48 1.81
N ARG A 165 -12.25 20.37 1.09
CA ARG A 165 -13.10 21.51 0.64
C ARG A 165 -14.38 21.07 -0.13
N ALA A 166 -15.37 21.97 -0.20
CA ALA A 166 -16.69 21.88 -0.85
C ALA A 166 -16.67 21.60 -2.37
N ASP A 167 -17.77 21.24 -3.07
CA ASP A 167 -19.22 21.18 -2.71
C ASP A 167 -19.91 19.98 -3.47
N THR A 168 -21.21 19.72 -3.65
CA THR A 168 -22.45 20.55 -3.64
C THR A 168 -23.73 19.73 -3.41
N LYS A 169 -24.72 20.31 -2.69
CA LYS A 169 -26.20 20.24 -2.83
C LYS A 169 -26.99 18.90 -2.96
N VAL A 170 -28.05 18.82 -2.12
CA VAL A 170 -29.27 17.95 -2.10
C VAL A 170 -29.07 16.42 -2.05
N GLU A 171 -29.84 15.62 -1.28
CA GLU A 171 -31.01 15.92 -0.41
C GLU A 171 -30.80 15.42 1.04
N ALA A 172 -31.17 16.25 2.02
CA ALA A 172 -31.30 15.83 3.42
C ALA A 172 -32.37 16.70 4.12
N LYS A 173 -33.63 16.26 4.05
CA LYS A 173 -34.75 16.91 4.76
C LYS A 173 -35.02 16.15 6.06
N ALA A 174 -35.09 16.87 7.18
CA ALA A 174 -35.18 16.35 8.55
C ALA A 174 -33.94 15.58 9.06
N ILE A 175 -33.03 16.28 9.74
CA ILE A 175 -32.86 16.27 11.21
C ILE A 175 -31.89 17.43 11.55
N GLU A 176 -32.46 18.63 11.73
CA GLU A 176 -31.81 19.79 12.35
C GLU A 176 -32.89 20.53 13.16
N ASN A 177 -32.86 20.39 14.49
CA ASN A 177 -33.60 21.24 15.46
C ASN A 177 -33.30 20.84 16.91
N SER A 178 -32.03 20.91 17.33
CA SER A 178 -31.67 20.92 18.77
C SER A 178 -30.27 21.46 19.07
N SER A 179 -29.62 22.16 18.13
CA SER A 179 -28.41 22.94 18.39
C SER A 179 -28.79 24.21 19.16
N ILE A 180 -28.97 24.07 20.49
CA ILE A 180 -29.14 25.21 21.39
C ILE A 180 -27.85 26.03 21.35
N ASN A 181 -27.86 27.06 20.50
CA ASN A 181 -26.69 27.86 20.18
C ASN A 181 -26.24 28.66 21.42
N VAL A 182 -25.05 28.34 21.92
CA VAL A 182 -24.45 28.96 23.12
C VAL A 182 -24.26 30.47 22.94
N ASP A 183 -24.02 30.95 21.72
CA ASP A 183 -23.90 32.38 21.41
C ASP A 183 -25.24 33.14 21.37
N SER A 184 -26.37 32.44 21.50
CA SER A 184 -27.68 33.06 21.80
C SER A 184 -27.90 33.25 23.30
N ILE A 185 -27.24 32.43 24.14
CA ILE A 185 -27.40 32.48 25.60
C ILE A 185 -26.33 33.39 26.22
N SER A 186 -25.10 33.41 25.68
CA SER A 186 -24.05 34.35 26.10
C SER A 186 -24.39 35.83 25.86
N LYS A 187 -25.34 36.11 24.95
CA LYS A 187 -25.89 37.44 24.67
C LYS A 187 -27.05 37.85 25.59
N LEU A 188 -27.54 36.97 26.45
CA LEU A 188 -28.86 37.11 27.10
C LEU A 188 -28.80 37.57 28.57
N LEU A 189 -27.62 37.98 29.07
CA LEU A 189 -27.42 38.60 30.38
C LEU A 189 -26.16 39.49 30.39
N PRO A 190 -26.26 40.78 29.99
CA PRO A 190 -25.28 41.80 30.34
C PRO A 190 -25.17 41.98 31.86
N LYS A 191 -24.02 42.46 32.37
CA LYS A 191 -23.83 42.71 33.82
C LYS A 191 -24.82 43.71 34.41
N ASP A 192 -25.34 44.59 33.57
CA ASP A 192 -26.16 45.74 33.95
C ASP A 192 -27.67 45.40 33.97
N GLU A 193 -28.05 44.22 33.49
CA GLU A 193 -29.45 43.83 33.30
C GLU A 193 -30.18 43.54 34.62
N PHE A 194 -29.46 43.21 35.71
CA PHE A 194 -30.07 43.10 37.04
C PHE A 194 -30.59 44.45 37.52
N GLU A 195 -29.78 45.51 37.39
CA GLU A 195 -30.14 46.87 37.84
C GLU A 195 -31.23 47.46 36.94
N GLN A 196 -31.14 47.27 35.61
CA GLN A 196 -32.18 47.73 34.68
C GLN A 196 -33.53 47.00 34.88
N ASN A 197 -33.54 45.69 35.09
CA ASN A 197 -34.79 44.98 35.42
C ASN A 197 -35.30 45.31 36.83
N LEU A 198 -34.42 45.61 37.79
CA LEU A 198 -34.84 46.08 39.11
C LEU A 198 -35.54 47.45 39.02
N ASP A 199 -34.97 48.41 38.27
CA ASP A 199 -35.58 49.72 38.01
C ASP A 199 -36.92 49.60 37.27
N LEU A 200 -37.05 48.66 36.32
CA LEU A 200 -38.32 48.34 35.67
C LEU A 200 -39.36 47.76 36.65
N ILE A 201 -38.96 46.86 37.55
CA ILE A 201 -39.85 46.31 38.58
C ILE A 201 -40.29 47.40 39.57
N VAL A 202 -39.37 48.25 40.04
CA VAL A 202 -39.66 49.37 40.96
C VAL A 202 -40.56 50.41 40.30
N SER A 203 -40.24 50.84 39.07
CA SER A 203 -41.05 51.85 38.36
C SER A 203 -42.46 51.34 38.02
N SER A 204 -42.62 50.05 37.69
CA SER A 204 -43.94 49.45 37.41
C SER A 204 -44.94 49.49 38.58
N GLU A 205 -44.44 49.56 39.82
CA GLU A 205 -45.26 49.57 41.03
C GLU A 205 -45.47 51.01 41.57
N ALA A 206 -44.60 51.95 41.16
CA ALA A 206 -44.54 53.35 41.62
C ALA A 206 -45.19 54.37 40.66
N SER A 207 -45.63 53.97 39.47
CA SER A 207 -46.34 54.81 38.48
C SER A 207 -47.84 55.02 38.80
N ASP A 208 -48.31 54.48 39.93
CA ASP A 208 -49.70 54.29 40.30
C ASP A 208 -50.24 55.51 41.07
N PHE A 209 -50.36 56.66 40.38
CA PHE A 209 -50.73 57.95 40.99
C PHE A 209 -51.85 58.69 40.25
N ASP A 210 -52.60 59.53 40.99
CA ASP A 210 -53.70 60.32 40.44
C ASP A 210 -53.18 61.49 39.60
N ARG A 211 -53.27 61.33 38.28
CA ARG A 211 -52.85 62.32 37.29
C ARG A 211 -53.78 63.52 37.20
N GLU A 212 -55.08 63.37 37.42
CA GLU A 212 -56.04 64.49 37.39
C GLU A 212 -55.79 65.44 38.56
N VAL A 213 -55.59 64.89 39.77
CA VAL A 213 -55.27 65.67 40.96
C VAL A 213 -53.92 66.39 40.81
N LEU A 214 -52.91 65.76 40.19
CA LEU A 214 -51.60 66.38 40.01
C LEU A 214 -51.56 67.46 38.92
N ASN A 215 -52.22 67.24 37.78
CA ASN A 215 -52.40 68.25 36.73
C ASN A 215 -53.17 69.46 37.29
N LYS A 216 -54.33 69.23 37.90
CA LYS A 216 -55.17 70.28 38.50
C LYS A 216 -54.42 71.09 39.55
N ARG A 217 -53.55 70.45 40.34
CA ARG A 217 -52.67 71.13 41.30
C ARG A 217 -51.66 72.06 40.62
N GLY A 218 -51.19 71.73 39.42
CA GLY A 218 -50.41 72.62 38.56
C GLY A 218 -51.21 73.85 38.14
N TYR A 219 -52.41 73.64 37.60
CA TYR A 219 -53.34 74.69 37.18
C TYR A 219 -53.68 75.66 38.33
N ASP A 220 -54.11 75.14 39.49
CA ASP A 220 -54.48 75.94 40.66
C ASP A 220 -53.29 76.72 41.26
N LEU A 221 -52.07 76.17 41.21
CA LEU A 221 -50.85 76.87 41.64
C LEU A 221 -50.39 77.94 40.65
N ALA A 222 -50.49 77.69 39.33
CA ALA A 222 -50.22 78.70 38.32
C ALA A 222 -51.17 79.89 38.49
N LYS A 223 -52.46 79.60 38.75
CA LYS A 223 -53.56 80.58 38.86
C LYS A 223 -53.45 81.47 40.08
N LYS A 224 -53.07 80.88 41.21
CA LYS A 224 -52.85 81.62 42.47
C LYS A 224 -51.67 82.60 42.39
N ASN A 225 -50.73 82.41 41.46
CA ASN A 225 -49.49 83.16 41.39
C ASN A 225 -49.22 83.82 40.03
N HIS A 226 -50.24 83.91 39.14
CA HIS A 226 -50.14 84.51 37.80
C HIS A 226 -48.95 83.98 36.97
N GLY A 227 -48.68 82.68 37.08
CA GLY A 227 -47.64 81.99 36.30
C GLY A 227 -46.18 82.24 36.71
N ASP A 228 -45.89 82.88 37.86
CA ASP A 228 -44.50 83.12 38.30
C ASP A 228 -43.70 81.81 38.45
N SER A 229 -42.76 81.61 37.53
CA SER A 229 -41.90 80.42 37.42
C SER A 229 -41.09 80.16 38.70
N LYS A 230 -40.71 81.18 39.46
CA LYS A 230 -39.87 81.07 40.67
C LYS A 230 -40.52 80.31 41.82
N ILE A 231 -41.83 80.03 41.73
CA ILE A 231 -42.57 79.25 42.72
C ILE A 231 -42.49 77.75 42.40
N ILE A 232 -42.16 77.36 41.17
CA ILE A 232 -42.06 75.97 40.73
C ILE A 232 -41.02 75.21 41.56
N PHE A 233 -39.85 75.79 41.84
CA PHE A 233 -38.83 75.17 42.70
C PHE A 233 -39.40 74.68 44.05
N LYS A 234 -40.30 75.47 44.67
CA LYS A 234 -40.97 75.13 45.94
C LYS A 234 -42.17 74.19 45.75
N ALA A 235 -42.87 74.30 44.62
CA ALA A 235 -43.95 73.38 44.28
C ALA A 235 -43.41 71.95 44.03
N LEU A 236 -42.27 71.84 43.33
CA LEU A 236 -41.56 70.60 43.08
C LEU A 236 -40.98 70.00 44.37
N ASP A 237 -40.44 70.80 45.28
CA ASP A 237 -40.10 70.34 46.64
C ASP A 237 -41.32 69.74 47.35
N SER A 238 -42.50 70.38 47.27
CA SER A 238 -43.73 69.83 47.86
C SER A 238 -44.23 68.56 47.19
N ILE A 239 -44.09 68.43 45.86
CA ILE A 239 -44.47 67.22 45.10
C ILE A 239 -43.51 66.08 45.44
N TYR A 240 -42.21 66.37 45.55
CA TYR A 240 -41.20 65.42 46.00
C TYR A 240 -41.45 64.93 47.43
N SER A 241 -41.73 65.82 48.38
CA SER A 241 -42.08 65.43 49.76
C SER A 241 -43.34 64.58 49.84
N ILE A 242 -44.34 64.85 48.99
CA ILE A 242 -45.57 64.04 48.92
C ILE A 242 -45.30 62.69 48.26
N PHE A 243 -44.47 62.63 47.21
CA PHE A 243 -44.06 61.38 46.58
C PHE A 243 -43.29 60.47 47.55
N VAL A 244 -42.40 61.02 48.38
CA VAL A 244 -41.75 60.29 49.47
C VAL A 244 -42.79 59.76 50.48
N TYR A 245 -43.74 60.61 50.91
CA TYR A 245 -44.76 60.23 51.88
C TYR A 245 -45.80 59.21 51.36
N GLU A 246 -46.12 59.24 50.06
CA GLU A 246 -46.95 58.22 49.41
C GLU A 246 -46.30 56.83 49.43
N ILE A 247 -44.96 56.77 49.43
CA ILE A 247 -44.19 55.52 49.47
C ILE A 247 -44.18 54.91 50.88
N ASP A 248 -44.06 55.73 51.94
CA ASP A 248 -43.99 55.29 53.34
C ASP A 248 -45.19 54.43 53.79
N ILE A 249 -46.36 54.63 53.19
CA ILE A 249 -47.64 54.04 53.64
C ILE A 249 -47.85 52.59 53.18
N ILE A 250 -47.09 52.08 52.20
CA ILE A 250 -47.49 50.89 51.42
C ILE A 250 -46.69 49.62 51.73
N GLU A 251 -46.75 49.17 52.98
CA GLU A 251 -46.13 47.91 53.44
C GLU A 251 -46.54 46.68 52.57
N GLU A 252 -47.77 46.63 52.06
CA GLU A 252 -48.23 45.56 51.16
C GLU A 252 -47.48 45.57 49.80
N LYS A 253 -47.10 46.75 49.29
CA LYS A 253 -46.27 46.87 48.07
C LYS A 253 -44.81 46.52 48.35
N LYS A 254 -44.26 46.81 49.54
CA LYS A 254 -42.92 46.32 49.96
C LYS A 254 -42.84 44.79 49.90
N GLN A 255 -43.81 44.11 50.50
CA GLN A 255 -43.87 42.64 50.50
C GLN A 255 -44.00 42.05 49.08
N LYS A 256 -44.82 42.65 48.21
CA LYS A 256 -44.92 42.26 46.79
C LYS A 256 -43.61 42.48 46.01
N LEU A 257 -42.91 43.58 46.27
CA LEU A 257 -41.62 43.90 45.63
C LEU A 257 -40.54 42.89 46.05
N ILE A 258 -40.42 42.62 47.35
CA ILE A 258 -39.49 41.61 47.89
C ILE A 258 -39.81 40.21 47.33
N ALA A 259 -41.09 39.85 47.16
CA ALA A 259 -41.48 38.60 46.52
C ALA A 259 -41.05 38.52 45.04
N LYS A 260 -41.31 39.55 44.23
CA LYS A 260 -40.87 39.63 42.82
C LYS A 260 -39.34 39.51 42.68
N ILE A 261 -38.59 40.18 43.56
CA ILE A 261 -37.12 40.15 43.58
C ILE A 261 -36.61 38.73 43.91
N ASN A 262 -37.21 38.05 44.90
CA ASN A 262 -36.84 36.69 45.26
C ASN A 262 -37.18 35.67 44.16
N GLU A 263 -38.31 35.83 43.46
CA GLU A 263 -38.64 35.01 42.28
C GLU A 263 -37.60 35.18 41.16
N TYR A 264 -37.22 36.43 40.86
CA TYR A 264 -36.19 36.73 39.86
C TYR A 264 -34.81 36.16 40.25
N LYS A 265 -34.43 36.26 41.52
CA LYS A 265 -33.22 35.62 42.09
C LYS A 265 -33.25 34.10 41.86
N ILE A 266 -34.34 33.41 42.23
CA ILE A 266 -34.48 31.95 42.04
C ILE A 266 -34.37 31.58 40.55
N LYS A 267 -35.05 32.32 39.67
CA LYS A 267 -35.02 32.11 38.21
C LYS A 267 -33.60 32.27 37.64
N THR A 268 -32.88 33.31 38.05
CA THR A 268 -31.51 33.59 37.61
C THR A 268 -30.51 32.57 38.15
N VAL A 269 -30.61 32.18 39.43
CA VAL A 269 -29.79 31.10 40.01
C VAL A 269 -30.01 29.77 39.30
N ASN A 270 -31.25 29.45 38.90
CA ASN A 270 -31.55 28.24 38.13
C ASN A 270 -31.00 28.31 36.70
N LEU A 271 -31.02 29.49 36.05
CA LEU A 271 -30.35 29.71 34.76
C LEU A 271 -28.84 29.50 34.87
N LEU A 272 -28.16 30.10 35.85
CA LEU A 272 -26.73 29.91 36.11
C LEU A 272 -26.37 28.44 36.37
N LYS A 273 -27.19 27.72 37.16
CA LYS A 273 -27.06 26.27 37.37
C LYS A 273 -27.20 25.47 36.08
N SER A 274 -28.17 25.79 35.24
CA SER A 274 -28.38 25.12 33.95
C SER A 274 -27.23 25.34 32.97
N LYS A 275 -26.67 26.55 32.91
CA LYS A 275 -25.51 26.91 32.09
C LYS A 275 -24.26 26.15 32.55
N SER A 276 -23.99 26.16 33.86
CA SER A 276 -22.88 25.40 34.46
C SER A 276 -22.95 23.91 34.13
N LEU A 277 -24.13 23.30 34.29
CA LEU A 277 -24.36 21.88 33.97
C LEU A 277 -24.12 21.57 32.47
N ILE A 278 -24.50 22.48 31.56
CA ILE A 278 -24.22 22.32 30.12
C ILE A 278 -22.71 22.41 29.85
N GLU A 279 -21.99 23.35 30.47
CA GLU A 279 -20.53 23.45 30.36
C GLU A 279 -19.83 22.20 30.92
N GLN A 280 -20.24 21.69 32.09
CA GLN A 280 -19.74 20.44 32.68
C GLN A 280 -19.96 19.24 31.75
N ASN A 281 -21.19 19.03 31.27
CA ASN A 281 -21.54 17.96 30.33
C ASN A 281 -20.71 18.03 29.03
N SER A 282 -20.37 19.23 28.56
CA SER A 282 -19.50 19.40 27.38
C SER A 282 -18.05 18.96 27.65
N VAL A 283 -17.53 19.21 28.86
CA VAL A 283 -16.19 18.78 29.30
C VAL A 283 -16.14 17.26 29.46
N GLU A 284 -17.17 16.64 30.04
CA GLU A 284 -17.25 15.17 30.15
C GLU A 284 -17.38 14.49 28.78
N THR A 285 -18.26 14.99 27.91
CA THR A 285 -18.45 14.47 26.55
C THR A 285 -17.15 14.53 25.76
N LYS A 286 -16.42 15.65 25.86
CA LYS A 286 -15.08 15.76 25.26
C LYS A 286 -14.09 14.77 25.89
N CYS A 287 -14.00 14.70 27.21
CA CYS A 287 -13.09 13.78 27.91
C CYS A 287 -13.32 12.31 27.48
N ASN A 288 -14.58 11.91 27.30
CA ASN A 288 -14.92 10.57 26.82
C ASN A 288 -14.56 10.37 25.34
N THR A 289 -14.73 11.38 24.49
CA THR A 289 -14.29 11.36 23.09
C THR A 289 -12.76 11.23 22.98
N ASP A 290 -12.02 12.01 23.77
CA ASP A 290 -10.56 12.00 23.83
C ASP A 290 -10.04 10.63 24.33
N LYS A 291 -10.66 10.04 25.37
CA LYS A 291 -10.38 8.67 25.85
C LYS A 291 -10.64 7.61 24.76
N GLU A 292 -11.75 7.69 24.04
CA GLU A 292 -12.04 6.75 22.94
C GLU A 292 -11.01 6.84 21.82
N GLU A 293 -10.49 8.03 21.50
CA GLU A 293 -9.38 8.18 20.55
C GLU A 293 -8.07 7.57 21.08
N VAL A 294 -7.71 7.83 22.34
CA VAL A 294 -6.49 7.26 22.96
C VAL A 294 -6.56 5.73 23.05
N ASN A 295 -7.70 5.16 23.47
CA ASN A 295 -7.92 3.71 23.49
C ASN A 295 -7.75 3.06 22.11
N ARG A 296 -8.37 3.64 21.07
CA ARG A 296 -8.24 3.12 19.70
C ARG A 296 -6.80 3.19 19.15
N LYS A 297 -5.98 4.16 19.60
CA LYS A 297 -4.53 4.19 19.32
C LYS A 297 -3.77 3.09 20.07
N ILE A 298 -4.09 2.90 21.36
CA ILE A 298 -3.52 1.85 22.23
C ILE A 298 -3.78 0.45 21.64
N ASP A 299 -5.00 0.18 21.19
CA ASP A 299 -5.37 -1.11 20.58
C ASP A 299 -4.63 -1.36 19.26
N GLY A 300 -4.52 -0.34 18.39
CA GLY A 300 -3.75 -0.42 17.16
C GLY A 300 -2.26 -0.76 17.39
N LEU A 301 -1.63 -0.11 18.39
CA LEU A 301 -0.25 -0.41 18.78
C LEU A 301 -0.10 -1.83 19.35
N LYS A 302 -1.05 -2.29 20.17
CA LYS A 302 -1.05 -3.67 20.72
C LYS A 302 -1.12 -4.72 19.61
N VAL A 303 -1.98 -4.53 18.60
CA VAL A 303 -2.08 -5.40 17.43
C VAL A 303 -0.80 -5.39 16.59
N GLU A 304 -0.15 -4.24 16.41
CA GLU A 304 1.13 -4.15 15.70
C GLU A 304 2.26 -4.90 16.45
N ILE A 305 2.36 -4.71 17.77
CA ILE A 305 3.35 -5.38 18.62
C ILE A 305 3.17 -6.91 18.58
N GLU A 306 1.93 -7.40 18.61
CA GLU A 306 1.61 -8.83 18.51
C GLU A 306 1.90 -9.41 17.11
N THR A 307 1.66 -8.63 16.05
CA THR A 307 1.98 -9.03 14.67
C THR A 307 3.49 -9.14 14.47
N ASN A 308 4.25 -8.20 15.03
CA ASN A 308 5.71 -8.21 15.03
C ASN A 308 6.27 -9.38 15.85
N SER A 309 5.71 -9.70 17.03
CA SER A 309 6.18 -10.83 17.86
C SER A 309 5.90 -12.20 17.21
N LYS A 310 4.75 -12.36 16.56
CA LYS A 310 4.46 -13.54 15.70
C LYS A 310 5.46 -13.68 14.55
N THR A 311 5.89 -12.57 13.96
CA THR A 311 6.90 -12.56 12.88
C THR A 311 8.28 -12.98 13.40
N ILE A 312 8.69 -12.50 14.57
CA ILE A 312 9.93 -12.93 15.27
C ILE A 312 9.89 -14.44 15.59
N SER A 313 8.73 -14.98 16.01
CA SER A 313 8.55 -16.42 16.26
C SER A 313 8.70 -17.26 14.98
N ASP A 314 8.07 -16.90 13.86
CA ASP A 314 8.24 -17.60 12.57
C ASP A 314 9.71 -17.60 12.10
N ILE A 315 10.40 -16.45 12.21
CA ILE A 315 11.81 -16.33 11.86
C ILE A 315 12.68 -17.31 12.69
N ASN A 316 12.49 -17.35 14.00
CA ASN A 316 13.34 -18.14 14.90
C ASN A 316 12.96 -19.63 14.95
N GLU A 317 11.68 -19.96 15.17
CA GLU A 317 11.23 -21.34 15.38
C GLU A 317 11.03 -22.13 14.08
N VAL A 318 10.66 -21.47 12.98
CA VAL A 318 10.42 -22.13 11.69
C VAL A 318 11.62 -21.92 10.76
N ARG A 319 11.89 -20.67 10.34
CA ARG A 319 12.86 -20.40 9.26
C ARG A 319 14.30 -20.76 9.65
N LYS A 320 14.77 -20.33 10.82
CA LYS A 320 16.14 -20.62 11.31
C LYS A 320 16.31 -22.09 11.68
N LYS A 321 15.33 -22.71 12.36
CA LYS A 321 15.33 -24.14 12.70
C LYS A 321 15.39 -25.06 11.46
N GLN A 322 14.65 -24.73 10.41
CA GLN A 322 14.72 -25.45 9.12
C GLN A 322 16.11 -25.35 8.47
N LYS A 323 16.76 -24.17 8.54
CA LYS A 323 18.13 -23.98 8.03
C LYS A 323 19.16 -24.76 8.85
N GLN A 324 19.03 -24.77 10.19
CA GLN A 324 19.88 -25.57 11.09
C GLN A 324 19.78 -27.07 10.77
N GLY A 325 18.57 -27.62 10.62
CA GLY A 325 18.37 -29.03 10.24
C GLY A 325 19.05 -29.39 8.93
N ARG A 326 19.07 -28.48 7.94
CA ARG A 326 19.75 -28.70 6.66
C ARG A 326 21.28 -28.58 6.77
N ILE A 327 21.82 -27.74 7.65
CA ILE A 327 23.25 -27.73 7.98
C ILE A 327 23.64 -29.08 8.61
N GLU A 328 22.82 -29.62 9.53
CA GLU A 328 23.11 -30.90 10.18
C GLU A 328 23.01 -32.09 9.21
N GLN A 329 22.06 -32.06 8.27
CA GLN A 329 22.04 -32.99 7.15
C GLN A 329 23.35 -32.95 6.36
N PHE A 330 23.81 -31.77 5.92
CA PHE A 330 25.03 -31.66 5.13
C PHE A 330 26.30 -32.06 5.91
N LYS A 331 26.39 -31.80 7.21
CA LYS A 331 27.46 -32.34 8.08
C LYS A 331 27.44 -33.88 8.12
N ASN A 332 26.27 -34.48 8.33
CA ASN A 332 26.13 -35.94 8.39
C ASN A 332 26.48 -36.60 7.06
N GLU A 333 26.18 -35.96 5.93
CA GLU A 333 26.62 -36.41 4.62
C GLU A 333 28.15 -36.25 4.42
N ILE A 334 28.75 -35.13 4.88
CA ILE A 334 30.21 -34.96 4.89
C ILE A 334 30.89 -36.10 5.68
N LEU A 335 30.40 -36.39 6.88
CA LEU A 335 30.85 -37.51 7.74
C LEU A 335 30.61 -38.92 7.15
N GLN A 336 29.91 -39.04 6.02
CA GLN A 336 29.83 -40.26 5.22
C GLN A 336 30.86 -40.27 4.09
N HIS A 337 31.08 -39.14 3.41
CA HIS A 337 32.10 -39.01 2.36
C HIS A 337 33.55 -38.96 2.90
N GLU A 338 33.74 -38.61 4.17
CA GLU A 338 35.04 -38.63 4.87
C GLU A 338 35.50 -40.05 5.29
N ARG A 339 34.63 -41.06 5.15
CA ARG A 339 34.97 -42.45 5.49
C ARG A 339 35.88 -43.09 4.44
N GLU A 340 36.64 -44.10 4.87
CA GLU A 340 37.53 -44.85 3.99
C GLU A 340 36.81 -45.48 2.80
N PHE A 341 37.51 -45.54 1.65
CA PHE A 341 36.92 -45.98 0.39
C PHE A 341 36.68 -47.50 0.36
N VAL A 342 35.40 -47.88 0.46
CA VAL A 342 34.97 -49.28 0.28
C VAL A 342 34.86 -49.60 -1.22
N LYS A 343 35.79 -50.41 -1.72
CA LYS A 343 35.84 -50.85 -3.13
C LYS A 343 34.53 -51.56 -3.52
N PRO A 344 33.77 -51.08 -4.52
CA PRO A 344 32.46 -51.65 -4.86
C PRO A 344 32.56 -53.05 -5.47
N LYS A 345 31.50 -53.85 -5.28
CA LYS A 345 31.37 -55.21 -5.82
C LYS A 345 31.28 -55.17 -7.35
N ILE A 346 32.00 -56.08 -8.01
CA ILE A 346 32.00 -56.21 -9.47
C ILE A 346 30.83 -57.09 -9.90
N ASN A 347 29.99 -56.63 -10.84
CA ASN A 347 29.21 -57.57 -11.65
C ASN A 347 30.10 -58.12 -12.77
N VAL A 348 30.68 -59.30 -12.53
CA VAL A 348 31.62 -59.94 -13.47
C VAL A 348 30.93 -60.25 -14.81
N ILE A 349 29.64 -60.60 -14.78
CA ILE A 349 28.85 -60.90 -15.97
C ILE A 349 28.74 -59.66 -16.87
N ASP A 350 28.51 -58.48 -16.28
CA ASP A 350 28.46 -57.22 -17.03
C ASP A 350 29.83 -56.88 -17.64
N ILE A 351 30.91 -56.94 -16.86
CA ILE A 351 32.24 -56.58 -17.41
C ILE A 351 32.66 -57.55 -18.54
N VAL A 352 32.45 -58.86 -18.37
CA VAL A 352 32.81 -59.86 -19.38
C VAL A 352 31.92 -59.73 -20.63
N SER A 353 30.60 -59.56 -20.49
CA SER A 353 29.69 -59.44 -21.64
C SER A 353 29.90 -58.14 -22.42
N ASN A 354 29.97 -56.98 -21.76
CA ASN A 354 30.28 -55.71 -22.43
C ASN A 354 31.70 -55.75 -23.04
N GLY A 355 32.65 -56.46 -22.41
CA GLY A 355 34.00 -56.69 -22.93
C GLY A 355 34.03 -57.51 -24.22
N LEU A 356 33.37 -58.67 -24.25
CA LEU A 356 33.26 -59.51 -25.44
C LEU A 356 32.57 -58.78 -26.60
N ILE A 357 31.51 -58.02 -26.33
CA ILE A 357 30.82 -57.19 -27.33
C ILE A 357 31.77 -56.10 -27.87
N SER A 358 32.49 -55.40 -27.00
CA SER A 358 33.45 -54.37 -27.41
C SER A 358 34.59 -54.94 -28.25
N PHE A 359 35.09 -56.14 -27.92
CA PHE A 359 36.15 -56.82 -28.67
C PHE A 359 35.66 -57.31 -30.05
N GLY A 360 34.46 -57.89 -30.13
CA GLY A 360 33.84 -58.27 -31.41
C GLY A 360 33.58 -57.07 -32.32
N LEU A 361 33.11 -55.95 -31.75
CA LEU A 361 32.95 -54.68 -32.48
C LEU A 361 34.30 -54.13 -32.95
N LEU A 362 35.37 -54.20 -32.14
CA LEU A 362 36.70 -53.76 -32.54
C LEU A 362 37.24 -54.55 -33.75
N ILE A 363 37.06 -55.88 -33.76
CA ILE A 363 37.44 -56.73 -34.89
C ILE A 363 36.62 -56.38 -36.14
N TYR A 364 35.30 -56.19 -35.99
CA TYR A 364 34.44 -55.76 -37.10
C TYR A 364 34.90 -54.41 -37.69
N LEU A 365 35.07 -53.40 -36.84
CA LEU A 365 35.53 -52.05 -37.20
C LEU A 365 36.88 -52.09 -37.91
N PHE A 366 37.79 -52.95 -37.45
CA PHE A 366 39.11 -53.13 -38.05
C PHE A 366 39.05 -53.65 -39.49
N PHE A 367 38.31 -54.72 -39.76
CA PHE A 367 38.16 -55.21 -41.14
C PHE A 367 37.34 -54.23 -42.02
N PHE A 368 36.30 -53.63 -41.45
CA PHE A 368 35.43 -52.67 -42.14
C PHE A 368 36.20 -51.42 -42.60
N TYR A 369 36.90 -50.73 -41.70
CA TYR A 369 37.68 -49.55 -42.06
C TYR A 369 38.96 -49.89 -42.84
N SER A 370 39.53 -51.08 -42.70
CA SER A 370 40.62 -51.53 -43.59
C SER A 370 40.13 -51.70 -45.04
N SER A 371 38.92 -52.25 -45.23
CA SER A 371 38.25 -52.31 -46.54
C SER A 371 38.01 -50.91 -47.10
N ALA A 372 37.32 -50.05 -46.33
CA ALA A 372 37.01 -48.69 -46.73
C ALA A 372 38.27 -47.87 -47.07
N GLY A 373 39.35 -48.01 -46.29
CA GLY A 373 40.64 -47.35 -46.53
C GLY A 373 41.31 -47.81 -47.83
N TYR A 374 41.35 -49.12 -48.10
CA TYR A 374 41.88 -49.63 -49.37
C TYR A 374 41.07 -49.16 -50.57
N ILE A 375 39.73 -49.20 -50.48
CA ILE A 375 38.84 -48.75 -51.56
C ILE A 375 39.03 -47.25 -51.82
N LEU A 376 39.07 -46.43 -50.77
CA LEU A 376 39.23 -44.97 -50.84
C LEU A 376 40.55 -44.52 -51.47
N LEU A 377 41.64 -45.26 -51.24
CA LEU A 377 43.00 -44.89 -51.65
C LEU A 377 43.43 -45.50 -52.98
N TYR A 378 43.17 -46.80 -53.20
CA TYR A 378 43.84 -47.60 -54.24
C TYR A 378 42.90 -48.13 -55.31
N SER A 379 41.63 -48.44 -55.02
CA SER A 379 40.74 -49.15 -55.97
C SER A 379 40.61 -48.48 -57.35
N VAL A 380 40.51 -47.15 -57.40
CA VAL A 380 40.43 -46.37 -58.65
C VAL A 380 41.75 -46.37 -59.43
N GLN A 381 42.89 -46.40 -58.73
CA GLN A 381 44.20 -46.49 -59.37
C GLN A 381 44.41 -47.89 -59.95
N ASP A 382 44.02 -48.91 -59.18
CA ASP A 382 44.14 -50.32 -59.53
C ASP A 382 43.20 -50.69 -60.69
N ALA A 383 42.02 -50.08 -60.76
CA ALA A 383 41.13 -50.16 -61.91
C ALA A 383 41.76 -49.53 -63.17
N LYS A 384 42.34 -48.32 -63.07
CA LYS A 384 43.00 -47.67 -64.22
C LYS A 384 44.16 -48.53 -64.73
N LEU A 385 45.04 -48.98 -63.85
CA LEU A 385 46.15 -49.89 -64.20
C LEU A 385 45.67 -51.24 -64.76
N ALA A 386 44.57 -51.83 -64.24
CA ALA A 386 44.01 -53.06 -64.80
C ALA A 386 43.48 -52.83 -66.23
N LYS A 387 42.78 -51.72 -66.47
CA LYS A 387 42.24 -51.32 -67.78
C LYS A 387 43.36 -51.08 -68.80
N ASP A 388 44.40 -50.34 -68.41
CA ASP A 388 45.56 -50.04 -69.26
C ASP A 388 46.37 -51.31 -69.61
N LEU A 389 46.35 -52.32 -68.72
CA LEU A 389 46.95 -53.64 -68.93
C LEU A 389 46.01 -54.67 -69.59
N GLY A 390 44.81 -54.27 -70.04
CA GLY A 390 43.84 -55.16 -70.69
C GLY A 390 43.28 -56.26 -69.78
N LYS A 391 43.39 -56.13 -68.47
CA LYS A 391 42.91 -57.11 -67.48
C LYS A 391 41.43 -56.86 -67.13
N PRO A 392 40.67 -57.92 -66.76
CA PRO A 392 39.30 -57.75 -66.28
C PRO A 392 39.27 -56.89 -65.02
N LEU A 393 38.36 -55.92 -65.00
CA LEU A 393 38.16 -55.02 -63.88
C LEU A 393 37.42 -55.74 -62.75
N ALA A 394 38.03 -55.78 -61.57
CA ALA A 394 37.40 -56.37 -60.39
C ALA A 394 36.25 -55.46 -59.90
N ILE A 395 35.06 -56.03 -59.78
CA ILE A 395 33.91 -55.39 -59.12
C ILE A 395 34.32 -55.09 -57.67
N GLN A 396 34.18 -53.83 -57.25
CA GLN A 396 34.50 -53.39 -55.90
C GLN A 396 33.24 -53.45 -55.03
N GLU A 397 33.19 -54.41 -54.12
CA GLU A 397 32.20 -54.45 -53.05
C GLU A 397 32.67 -53.59 -51.87
N VAL A 398 31.73 -53.01 -51.12
CA VAL A 398 32.01 -52.21 -49.90
C VAL A 398 32.86 -52.98 -48.87
N PHE A 399 32.72 -54.30 -48.81
CA PHE A 399 33.50 -55.17 -47.94
C PHE A 399 34.42 -56.11 -48.74
N ASN A 400 35.69 -55.73 -48.88
CA ASN A 400 36.73 -56.53 -49.51
C ASN A 400 37.57 -57.27 -48.44
N PRO A 401 37.35 -58.57 -48.19
CA PRO A 401 38.09 -59.32 -47.16
C PRO A 401 39.59 -59.49 -47.49
N LYS A 402 40.02 -59.19 -48.73
CA LYS A 402 41.42 -59.23 -49.16
C LYS A 402 42.11 -57.86 -49.11
N ALA A 403 41.43 -56.80 -48.69
CA ALA A 403 41.96 -55.42 -48.66
C ALA A 403 43.35 -55.30 -47.99
N LEU A 404 43.57 -56.00 -46.86
CA LEU A 404 44.87 -56.00 -46.17
C LEU A 404 45.96 -56.76 -46.94
N SER A 405 45.64 -57.83 -47.66
CA SER A 405 46.59 -58.52 -48.54
C SER A 405 46.95 -57.64 -49.74
N LEU A 406 45.95 -57.05 -50.38
CA LEU A 406 46.16 -56.15 -51.52
C LEU A 406 46.95 -54.90 -51.11
N ALA A 407 46.75 -54.39 -49.89
CA ALA A 407 47.56 -53.32 -49.31
C ALA A 407 49.02 -53.74 -49.07
N TYR A 408 49.27 -55.00 -48.69
CA TYR A 408 50.63 -55.55 -48.56
C TYR A 408 51.31 -55.71 -49.92
N ASP A 409 50.57 -56.14 -50.95
CA ASP A 409 51.05 -56.24 -52.34
C ASP A 409 51.42 -54.86 -52.94
N LYS A 410 50.86 -53.76 -52.39
CA LYS A 410 51.24 -52.37 -52.70
C LYS A 410 52.46 -51.87 -51.92
N GLY A 411 52.97 -52.66 -50.98
CA GLY A 411 54.13 -52.35 -50.14
C GLY A 411 53.78 -52.07 -48.68
N ILE A 412 54.78 -52.29 -47.81
CA ILE A 412 54.64 -52.24 -46.34
C ILE A 412 54.07 -50.89 -45.84
N SER A 413 54.36 -49.78 -46.52
CA SER A 413 53.81 -48.46 -46.18
C SER A 413 52.30 -48.35 -46.41
N ALA A 414 51.77 -48.90 -47.51
CA ALA A 414 50.34 -48.93 -47.80
C ALA A 414 49.60 -49.82 -46.80
N PHE A 415 50.16 -50.98 -46.48
CA PHE A 415 49.69 -51.87 -45.42
C PHE A 415 49.60 -51.16 -44.06
N ILE A 416 50.69 -50.53 -43.59
CA ILE A 416 50.71 -49.81 -42.31
C ILE A 416 49.71 -48.64 -42.30
N PHE A 417 49.57 -47.90 -43.41
CA PHE A 417 48.61 -46.79 -43.47
C PHE A 417 47.16 -47.28 -43.31
N ILE A 418 46.78 -48.36 -43.98
CA ILE A 418 45.42 -48.95 -43.91
C ILE A 418 45.16 -49.56 -42.52
N MET A 419 46.17 -50.20 -41.90
CA MET A 419 46.11 -50.64 -40.50
C MET A 419 45.85 -49.47 -39.53
N LEU A 420 46.48 -48.32 -39.76
CA LEU A 420 46.34 -47.14 -38.90
C LEU A 420 45.03 -46.37 -39.13
N PHE A 421 44.47 -46.41 -40.34
CA PHE A 421 43.23 -45.71 -40.72
C PHE A 421 42.03 -46.06 -39.81
N VAL A 422 41.95 -47.32 -39.35
CA VAL A 422 40.94 -47.82 -38.39
C VAL A 422 40.87 -46.98 -37.11
N PHE A 423 42.00 -46.47 -36.63
CA PHE A 423 42.05 -45.73 -35.36
C PHE A 423 41.53 -44.29 -35.48
N ILE A 424 41.30 -43.77 -36.68
CA ILE A 424 40.84 -42.37 -36.86
C ILE A 424 39.36 -42.22 -36.45
N PRO A 425 38.39 -43.02 -36.94
CA PRO A 425 37.02 -43.00 -36.41
C PRO A 425 36.94 -43.41 -34.94
N LEU A 426 37.72 -44.42 -34.55
CA LEU A 426 37.74 -44.94 -33.17
C LEU A 426 38.24 -43.87 -32.17
N GLY A 427 39.30 -43.15 -32.52
CA GLY A 427 39.84 -42.05 -31.74
C GLY A 427 38.85 -40.87 -31.63
N CYS A 428 38.12 -40.57 -32.71
CA CYS A 428 37.06 -39.56 -32.69
C CYS A 428 35.92 -39.92 -31.72
N ALA A 429 35.53 -41.20 -31.67
CA ALA A 429 34.51 -41.69 -30.73
C ALA A 429 34.99 -41.68 -29.26
N LEU A 430 36.24 -42.11 -29.02
CA LEU A 430 36.83 -42.02 -27.68
C LEU A 430 36.98 -40.55 -27.23
N PHE A 431 37.27 -39.63 -28.14
CA PHE A 431 37.27 -38.19 -27.84
C PHE A 431 35.85 -37.66 -27.56
N SER A 432 34.82 -38.06 -28.33
CA SER A 432 33.44 -37.65 -28.05
C SER A 432 32.94 -38.09 -26.67
N SER A 433 33.42 -39.23 -26.15
CA SER A 433 33.12 -39.66 -24.76
C SER A 433 33.53 -38.64 -23.69
N SER A 434 34.52 -37.77 -23.97
CA SER A 434 35.06 -36.79 -23.02
C SER A 434 34.30 -35.45 -23.00
N ILE A 435 33.33 -35.26 -23.89
CA ILE A 435 32.51 -34.04 -23.96
C ILE A 435 31.48 -34.07 -22.82
N LYS A 436 31.79 -33.38 -21.71
CA LYS A 436 30.95 -33.30 -20.52
C LYS A 436 29.58 -32.66 -20.81
N ARG A 437 28.52 -33.23 -20.23
CA ARG A 437 27.17 -32.68 -20.27
C ARG A 437 27.12 -31.33 -19.56
N ILE A 438 26.48 -30.35 -20.21
CA ILE A 438 26.09 -29.10 -19.56
C ILE A 438 24.88 -29.41 -18.68
N GLU A 439 25.11 -29.57 -17.38
CA GLU A 439 24.02 -29.77 -16.41
C GLU A 439 23.46 -28.42 -15.97
N PHE A 440 22.18 -28.19 -16.24
CA PHE A 440 21.50 -26.95 -15.86
C PHE A 440 20.76 -27.15 -14.53
N THR A 441 21.21 -26.48 -13.47
CA THR A 441 20.76 -26.67 -12.07
C THR A 441 19.41 -25.99 -11.76
N GLY A 442 18.51 -25.87 -12.74
CA GLY A 442 17.23 -25.19 -12.63
C GLY A 442 16.03 -26.03 -13.06
N LYS A 443 14.83 -25.71 -12.54
CA LYS A 443 13.55 -26.33 -12.93
C LYS A 443 13.10 -25.86 -14.32
N SER A 444 13.79 -26.32 -15.38
CA SER A 444 13.47 -26.01 -16.77
C SER A 444 12.33 -26.88 -17.32
N ASN A 445 11.56 -26.35 -18.28
CA ASN A 445 10.45 -27.05 -18.93
C ASN A 445 10.94 -28.29 -19.72
N TRP A 446 10.11 -29.34 -19.74
CA TRP A 446 10.43 -30.62 -20.40
C TRP A 446 10.88 -30.47 -21.85
N PHE A 447 10.19 -29.63 -22.64
CA PHE A 447 10.54 -29.35 -24.04
C PHE A 447 11.93 -28.71 -24.20
N ILE A 448 12.30 -27.79 -23.30
CA ILE A 448 13.61 -27.11 -23.32
C ILE A 448 14.71 -28.14 -23.00
N ARG A 449 14.49 -28.98 -21.98
CA ARG A 449 15.40 -30.08 -21.63
C ARG A 449 15.59 -31.06 -22.80
N ARG A 450 14.49 -31.45 -23.45
CA ARG A 450 14.49 -32.32 -24.65
C ARG A 450 15.29 -31.72 -25.80
N GLY A 451 15.14 -30.42 -26.07
CA GLY A 451 15.90 -29.70 -27.10
C GLY A 451 17.40 -29.61 -26.80
N ILE A 452 17.75 -29.33 -25.54
CA ILE A 452 19.16 -29.30 -25.09
C ILE A 452 19.79 -30.70 -25.18
N ASP A 453 19.07 -31.76 -24.82
CA ASP A 453 19.56 -33.14 -24.93
C ASP A 453 19.81 -33.56 -26.39
N ILE A 454 18.97 -33.12 -27.34
CA ILE A 454 19.17 -33.32 -28.78
C ILE A 454 20.39 -32.52 -29.28
N LEU A 455 20.51 -31.25 -28.89
CA LEU A 455 21.67 -30.42 -29.26
C LEU A 455 22.98 -30.99 -28.69
N HIS A 456 22.95 -31.55 -27.47
CA HIS A 456 24.08 -32.22 -26.87
C HIS A 456 24.46 -33.51 -27.62
N PHE A 457 23.47 -34.30 -28.06
CA PHE A 457 23.70 -35.49 -28.88
C PHE A 457 24.44 -35.12 -30.18
N PHE A 458 23.93 -34.15 -30.95
CA PHE A 458 24.58 -33.70 -32.17
C PHE A 458 25.96 -33.09 -31.92
N LYS A 459 26.12 -32.25 -30.89
CA LYS A 459 27.43 -31.70 -30.52
C LYS A 459 28.43 -32.81 -30.20
N LYS A 460 28.02 -33.81 -29.40
CA LYS A 460 28.89 -34.93 -29.00
C LYS A 460 29.38 -35.74 -30.21
N TYR A 461 28.48 -36.21 -31.07
CA TYR A 461 28.82 -37.14 -32.16
C TYR A 461 29.18 -36.45 -33.49
N SER A 462 29.13 -35.12 -33.55
CA SER A 462 29.44 -34.30 -34.74
C SER A 462 30.70 -34.74 -35.50
N LEU A 463 31.82 -34.93 -34.79
CA LEU A 463 33.10 -35.31 -35.38
C LEU A 463 33.06 -36.69 -36.06
N VAL A 464 32.42 -37.68 -35.43
CA VAL A 464 32.26 -39.04 -35.98
C VAL A 464 31.35 -39.00 -37.21
N ILE A 465 30.20 -38.32 -37.11
CA ILE A 465 29.23 -38.18 -38.21
C ILE A 465 29.84 -37.51 -39.45
N LEU A 466 30.66 -36.46 -39.25
CA LEU A 466 31.33 -35.77 -40.35
C LEU A 466 32.45 -36.63 -40.99
N LEU A 467 33.22 -37.35 -40.17
CA LEU A 467 34.29 -38.22 -40.64
C LEU A 467 33.75 -39.43 -41.42
N ASP A 468 32.80 -40.17 -40.85
CA ASP A 468 32.21 -41.34 -41.50
C ASP A 468 31.42 -40.94 -42.74
N GLY A 469 30.75 -39.78 -42.73
CA GLY A 469 30.11 -39.20 -43.92
C GLY A 469 31.11 -38.90 -45.05
N PHE A 470 32.29 -38.40 -44.73
CA PHE A 470 33.37 -38.20 -45.70
C PHE A 470 33.94 -39.52 -46.23
N ILE A 471 34.16 -40.50 -45.35
CA ILE A 471 34.65 -41.84 -45.74
C ILE A 471 33.63 -42.51 -46.66
N ALA A 472 32.34 -42.52 -46.28
CA ALA A 472 31.26 -43.06 -47.09
C ALA A 472 31.15 -42.38 -48.46
N TYR A 473 31.21 -41.04 -48.51
CA TYR A 473 31.20 -40.29 -49.77
C TYR A 473 32.37 -40.71 -50.69
N LYS A 474 33.58 -40.87 -50.13
CA LYS A 474 34.76 -41.24 -50.89
C LYS A 474 34.77 -42.70 -51.34
N VAL A 475 34.25 -43.63 -50.53
CA VAL A 475 34.11 -45.04 -50.90
C VAL A 475 33.05 -45.21 -52.00
N ALA A 476 31.88 -44.57 -51.86
CA ALA A 476 30.83 -44.59 -52.89
C ALA A 476 31.32 -44.00 -54.23
N TYR A 477 32.02 -42.85 -54.18
CA TYR A 477 32.69 -42.28 -55.35
C TYR A 477 33.67 -43.26 -56.00
N ALA A 478 34.51 -43.94 -55.21
CA ALA A 478 35.51 -44.86 -55.72
C ALA A 478 34.88 -46.09 -56.41
N ILE A 479 33.86 -46.69 -55.78
CA ILE A 479 33.10 -47.81 -56.36
C ILE A 479 32.44 -47.38 -57.69
N HIS A 480 31.80 -46.21 -57.71
CA HIS A 480 31.14 -45.70 -58.91
C HIS A 480 32.12 -45.33 -60.05
N GLU A 481 33.28 -44.76 -59.74
CA GLU A 481 34.35 -44.49 -60.72
C GLU A 481 34.88 -45.81 -61.32
N VAL A 482 35.00 -46.90 -60.54
CA VAL A 482 35.36 -48.23 -61.07
C VAL A 482 34.24 -48.83 -61.92
N ALA A 483 32.96 -48.64 -61.56
CA ALA A 483 31.81 -49.03 -62.37
C ALA A 483 31.77 -48.29 -63.73
N TYR A 484 32.06 -46.99 -63.73
CA TYR A 484 32.17 -46.18 -64.94
C TYR A 484 33.37 -46.61 -65.81
N LEU A 485 34.53 -46.85 -65.19
CA LEU A 485 35.72 -47.34 -65.91
C LEU A 485 35.53 -48.72 -66.55
N SER A 486 34.67 -49.57 -65.96
CA SER A 486 34.30 -50.88 -66.52
C SER A 486 33.17 -50.83 -67.54
N GLY A 487 32.52 -49.68 -67.74
CA GLY A 487 31.37 -49.53 -68.64
C GLY A 487 30.06 -50.07 -68.06
N ASN A 488 30.03 -50.43 -66.78
CA ASN A 488 28.82 -50.87 -66.07
C ASN A 488 27.87 -49.69 -65.78
N THR A 489 28.38 -48.45 -65.76
CA THR A 489 27.59 -47.21 -65.71
C THR A 489 28.06 -46.23 -66.79
N ALA A 490 27.10 -45.52 -67.41
CA ALA A 490 27.39 -44.51 -68.43
C ALA A 490 27.58 -43.10 -67.84
N ASP A 491 27.03 -42.84 -66.67
CA ASP A 491 27.07 -41.54 -66.01
C ASP A 491 28.40 -41.30 -65.28
N LYS A 492 28.84 -40.04 -65.26
CA LYS A 492 29.95 -39.59 -64.40
C LYS A 492 29.42 -39.18 -63.04
N TRP A 493 30.17 -39.49 -61.99
CA TRP A 493 29.79 -39.15 -60.62
C TRP A 493 29.56 -37.64 -60.42
N SER A 494 28.46 -37.29 -59.77
CA SER A 494 28.17 -35.95 -59.28
C SER A 494 27.87 -35.96 -57.78
N PHE A 495 28.08 -34.84 -57.09
CA PHE A 495 27.96 -34.77 -55.63
C PHE A 495 26.57 -35.18 -55.11
N SER A 496 25.50 -34.89 -55.86
CA SER A 496 24.13 -35.27 -55.49
C SER A 496 23.85 -36.77 -55.55
N MET A 497 24.60 -37.55 -56.34
CA MET A 497 24.43 -39.00 -56.43
C MET A 497 24.70 -39.71 -55.09
N ALA A 498 25.51 -39.12 -54.21
CA ALA A 498 25.74 -39.65 -52.86
C ALA A 498 24.45 -39.76 -52.02
N ILE A 499 23.46 -38.89 -52.27
CA ILE A 499 22.18 -38.85 -51.54
C ILE A 499 21.23 -39.98 -51.99
N SER A 500 21.49 -40.61 -53.14
CA SER A 500 20.71 -41.72 -53.70
C SER A 500 21.49 -43.03 -53.86
N ASN A 501 22.78 -43.04 -53.55
CA ASN A 501 23.66 -44.20 -53.72
C ASN A 501 23.58 -45.14 -52.50
N VAL A 502 23.43 -46.44 -52.75
CA VAL A 502 23.28 -47.45 -51.69
C VAL A 502 24.59 -47.68 -50.94
N ASP A 503 25.73 -47.66 -51.62
CA ASP A 503 27.06 -47.87 -51.02
C ASP A 503 27.40 -46.79 -50.00
N PHE A 504 27.00 -45.54 -50.25
CA PHE A 504 27.13 -44.43 -49.32
C PHE A 504 26.41 -44.73 -48.01
N TYR A 505 25.13 -45.10 -48.07
CA TYR A 505 24.37 -45.45 -46.86
C TYR A 505 24.88 -46.73 -46.20
N LEU A 506 25.33 -47.72 -46.97
CA LEU A 506 25.88 -48.96 -46.45
C LEU A 506 27.17 -48.69 -45.65
N VAL A 507 28.08 -47.86 -46.17
CA VAL A 507 29.31 -47.46 -45.44
C VAL A 507 28.95 -46.57 -44.26
N PHE A 508 28.14 -45.54 -44.45
CA PHE A 508 27.83 -44.55 -43.41
C PHE A 508 27.10 -45.17 -42.22
N VAL A 509 26.01 -45.92 -42.47
CA VAL A 509 25.20 -46.49 -41.39
C VAL A 509 25.95 -47.60 -40.66
N LEU A 510 26.60 -48.53 -41.36
CA LEU A 510 27.30 -49.64 -40.71
C LEU A 510 28.55 -49.17 -39.96
N GLY A 511 29.30 -48.21 -40.51
CA GLY A 511 30.43 -47.57 -39.84
C GLY A 511 30.00 -46.83 -38.57
N THR A 512 29.16 -45.80 -38.71
CA THR A 512 28.76 -44.96 -37.59
C THR A 512 27.99 -45.72 -36.51
N ALA A 513 27.14 -46.68 -36.87
CA ALA A 513 26.44 -47.51 -35.87
C ALA A 513 27.40 -48.42 -35.10
N ALA A 514 28.37 -49.07 -35.76
CA ALA A 514 29.34 -49.92 -35.07
C ALA A 514 30.29 -49.10 -34.18
N VAL A 515 30.72 -47.91 -34.62
CA VAL A 515 31.52 -46.97 -33.84
C VAL A 515 30.76 -46.48 -32.60
N PHE A 516 29.47 -46.10 -32.77
CA PHE A 516 28.60 -45.69 -31.67
C PHE A 516 28.37 -46.81 -30.66
N LEU A 517 28.07 -48.03 -31.12
CA LEU A 517 27.90 -49.19 -30.25
C LEU A 517 29.19 -49.49 -29.49
N PHE A 518 30.36 -49.43 -30.14
CA PHE A 518 31.65 -49.59 -29.48
C PHE A 518 31.83 -48.54 -28.36
N GLU A 519 31.56 -47.26 -28.61
CA GLU A 519 31.65 -46.22 -27.57
C GLU A 519 30.73 -46.53 -26.37
N VAL A 520 29.49 -46.97 -26.62
CA VAL A 520 28.52 -47.31 -25.57
C VAL A 520 28.97 -48.50 -24.72
N PHE A 521 29.45 -49.59 -25.34
CA PHE A 521 29.90 -50.78 -24.61
C PHE A 521 31.25 -50.56 -23.90
N PHE A 522 32.19 -49.87 -24.53
CA PHE A 522 33.49 -49.54 -23.96
C PHE A 522 33.37 -48.60 -22.74
N ASN A 523 32.51 -47.58 -22.81
CA ASN A 523 32.29 -46.67 -21.68
C ASN A 523 31.73 -47.38 -20.43
N LYS A 524 30.90 -48.42 -20.57
CA LYS A 524 30.43 -49.21 -19.41
C LYS A 524 31.58 -49.89 -18.68
N ILE A 525 32.52 -50.47 -19.44
CA ILE A 525 33.72 -51.11 -18.88
C ILE A 525 34.59 -50.06 -18.19
N LYS A 526 34.84 -48.93 -18.85
CA LYS A 526 35.60 -47.80 -18.32
C LYS A 526 35.04 -47.32 -16.97
N VAL A 527 33.75 -47.01 -16.88
CA VAL A 527 33.10 -46.57 -15.64
C VAL A 527 33.19 -47.63 -14.52
N ALA A 528 33.03 -48.92 -14.85
CA ALA A 528 33.16 -50.00 -13.87
C ALA A 528 34.59 -50.21 -13.34
N ILE A 529 35.61 -49.76 -14.08
CA ILE A 529 37.01 -49.73 -13.65
C ILE A 529 37.30 -48.44 -12.86
N GLU A 530 36.88 -47.27 -13.36
CA GLU A 530 37.09 -45.96 -12.73
C GLU A 530 36.43 -45.88 -11.35
N ALA A 531 35.21 -46.40 -11.19
CA ALA A 531 34.51 -46.48 -9.89
C ALA A 531 35.20 -47.40 -8.84
N ARG A 532 36.28 -48.10 -9.21
CA ARG A 532 37.12 -48.91 -8.32
C ARG A 532 38.50 -48.29 -8.08
N ASN A 533 38.82 -47.18 -8.76
CA ASN A 533 40.04 -46.42 -8.53
C ASN A 533 39.87 -45.54 -7.29
N GLU A 534 40.69 -45.84 -6.28
CA GLU A 534 40.65 -45.20 -4.97
C GLU A 534 41.03 -43.72 -5.00
N ASP A 535 41.92 -43.30 -5.91
CA ASP A 535 42.32 -41.90 -6.04
C ASP A 535 41.25 -41.05 -6.73
N VAL A 536 40.50 -41.65 -7.67
CA VAL A 536 39.33 -41.02 -8.30
C VAL A 536 38.23 -40.83 -7.25
N ALA A 537 37.90 -41.87 -6.48
CA ALA A 537 36.89 -41.79 -5.43
C ALA A 537 37.27 -40.78 -4.32
N LYS A 538 38.55 -40.70 -3.92
CA LYS A 538 39.05 -39.67 -2.99
C LYS A 538 38.92 -38.27 -3.57
N ALA A 539 39.22 -38.06 -4.85
CA ALA A 539 39.07 -36.77 -5.52
C ALA A 539 37.59 -36.34 -5.61
N GLU A 540 36.69 -37.25 -5.94
CA GLU A 540 35.24 -37.00 -5.97
C GLU A 540 34.68 -36.68 -4.58
N ASN A 541 34.98 -37.50 -3.56
CA ASN A 541 34.56 -37.21 -2.18
C ASN A 541 35.08 -35.85 -1.70
N LYS A 542 36.35 -35.51 -1.98
CA LYS A 542 36.93 -34.20 -1.63
C LYS A 542 36.19 -33.03 -2.30
N LEU A 543 35.80 -33.18 -3.58
CA LEU A 543 34.99 -32.18 -4.29
C LEU A 543 33.59 -32.05 -3.70
N ILE A 544 32.93 -33.16 -3.37
CA ILE A 544 31.60 -33.18 -2.74
C ILE A 544 31.64 -32.53 -1.35
N ILE A 545 32.66 -32.84 -0.53
CA ILE A 545 32.88 -32.24 0.80
C ILE A 545 33.10 -30.73 0.68
N TYR A 546 33.90 -30.27 -0.30
CA TYR A 546 34.10 -28.85 -0.57
C TYR A 546 32.77 -28.15 -0.95
N GLN A 547 31.98 -28.73 -1.86
CA GLN A 547 30.68 -28.19 -2.27
C GLN A 547 29.70 -28.12 -1.10
N LYS A 548 29.59 -29.17 -0.28
CA LYS A 548 28.69 -29.19 0.89
C LYS A 548 29.12 -28.19 1.97
N ASN A 549 30.43 -28.04 2.21
CA ASN A 549 30.94 -26.99 3.10
C ASN A 549 30.62 -25.57 2.58
N LYS A 550 30.74 -25.31 1.28
CA LYS A 550 30.30 -24.04 0.68
C LYS A 550 28.80 -23.78 0.92
N MET A 551 27.95 -24.78 0.70
CA MET A 551 26.51 -24.68 0.97
C MET A 551 26.20 -24.42 2.46
N ILE A 552 26.97 -24.99 3.39
CA ILE A 552 26.84 -24.70 4.83
C ILE A 552 27.16 -23.23 5.13
N ILE A 553 28.21 -22.66 4.51
CA ILE A 553 28.56 -21.23 4.66
C ILE A 553 27.43 -20.35 4.12
N GLU A 554 26.96 -20.59 2.90
CA GLU A 554 25.85 -19.85 2.28
C GLU A 554 24.54 -19.92 3.09
N ILE A 555 24.29 -21.01 3.82
CA ILE A 555 23.12 -21.14 4.71
C ILE A 555 23.35 -20.36 6.02
N LYS A 556 24.57 -20.36 6.58
CA LYS A 556 24.92 -19.56 7.78
C LYS A 556 24.79 -18.06 7.51
N GLU A 557 25.27 -17.56 6.37
CA GLU A 557 25.09 -16.16 5.96
C GLU A 557 23.59 -15.80 5.89
N LYS A 558 22.77 -16.68 5.31
CA LYS A 558 21.30 -16.55 5.26
C LYS A 558 20.60 -16.78 6.60
N MET A 559 21.30 -17.20 7.64
CA MET A 559 20.81 -17.16 9.03
C MET A 559 21.18 -15.83 9.69
N ASN A 560 22.41 -15.34 9.52
CA ASN A 560 22.83 -14.03 10.06
C ASN A 560 21.94 -12.89 9.55
N ILE A 561 21.47 -12.95 8.29
CA ILE A 561 20.49 -11.98 7.75
C ILE A 561 19.13 -12.06 8.48
N LEU A 562 18.67 -13.26 8.83
CA LEU A 562 17.43 -13.45 9.61
C LEU A 562 17.59 -13.00 11.08
N ASP A 563 18.79 -13.12 11.65
CA ASP A 563 19.11 -12.57 12.97
C ASP A 563 19.07 -11.04 12.98
N LEU A 564 19.55 -10.38 11.92
CA LEU A 564 19.40 -8.93 11.74
C LEU A 564 17.93 -8.53 11.56
N GLU A 565 17.16 -9.25 10.73
CA GLU A 565 15.71 -9.02 10.54
C GLU A 565 14.94 -9.12 11.87
N SER A 566 15.19 -10.16 12.68
CA SER A 566 14.61 -10.30 14.03
C SER A 566 14.99 -9.13 14.93
N SER A 567 16.27 -8.75 14.95
CA SER A 567 16.80 -7.67 15.79
C SER A 567 16.24 -6.29 15.45
N GLU A 568 15.92 -6.02 14.17
CA GLU A 568 15.28 -4.77 13.75
C GLU A 568 13.80 -4.71 14.15
N ILE A 569 13.07 -5.82 14.01
CA ILE A 569 11.67 -5.92 14.45
C ILE A 569 11.57 -5.81 15.99
N GLU A 570 12.52 -6.38 16.74
CA GLU A 570 12.62 -6.23 18.19
C GLU A 570 12.86 -4.77 18.61
N LYS A 571 13.80 -4.06 17.96
CA LYS A 571 14.04 -2.63 18.20
C LYS A 571 12.78 -1.79 17.91
N LYS A 572 12.07 -2.08 16.81
CA LYS A 572 10.79 -1.42 16.50
C LYS A 572 9.77 -1.67 17.61
N ASN A 573 9.64 -2.92 18.08
CA ASN A 573 8.73 -3.27 19.17
C ASN A 573 9.07 -2.58 20.50
N ILE A 574 10.34 -2.30 20.80
CA ILE A 574 10.72 -1.48 21.96
C ILE A 574 10.21 -0.05 21.81
N GLY A 575 10.37 0.55 20.61
CA GLY A 575 9.81 1.89 20.32
C GLY A 575 8.28 1.94 20.43
N LEU A 576 7.58 0.95 19.88
CA LEU A 576 6.12 0.85 19.97
C LEU A 576 5.63 0.70 21.42
N LYS A 577 6.34 -0.06 22.26
CA LYS A 577 6.05 -0.18 23.70
C LYS A 577 6.24 1.14 24.44
N ASN A 578 7.34 1.87 24.20
CA ASN A 578 7.55 3.17 24.83
C ASN A 578 6.43 4.18 24.49
N ASN A 579 5.89 4.12 23.26
CA ASN A 579 4.73 4.92 22.84
C ASN A 579 3.43 4.44 23.52
N LEU A 580 3.24 3.13 23.65
CA LEU A 580 2.10 2.52 24.34
C LEU A 580 2.05 2.97 25.80
N ASP A 581 3.16 2.83 26.54
CA ASP A 581 3.32 3.29 27.91
C ASP A 581 3.01 4.79 28.07
N SER A 582 3.29 5.60 27.02
CA SER A 582 3.00 7.04 27.03
C SER A 582 1.51 7.34 26.87
N LEU A 583 0.82 6.61 25.98
CA LEU A 583 -0.62 6.74 25.78
C LEU A 583 -1.43 6.18 26.96
N GLU A 584 -0.96 5.09 27.59
CA GLU A 584 -1.59 4.56 28.81
C GLU A 584 -1.43 5.53 30.00
N ARG A 585 -0.32 6.28 30.09
CA ARG A 585 -0.19 7.41 31.04
C ARG A 585 -1.11 8.59 30.70
N GLU A 586 -1.27 8.94 29.43
CA GLU A 586 -2.19 10.00 28.98
C GLU A 586 -3.65 9.67 29.34
N LEU A 587 -4.07 8.43 29.09
CA LEU A 587 -5.40 7.92 29.42
C LEU A 587 -5.74 8.03 30.91
N ILE A 588 -4.75 7.82 31.79
CA ILE A 588 -4.90 7.96 33.25
C ILE A 588 -5.06 9.43 33.67
N TYR A 589 -4.51 10.39 32.92
CA TYR A 589 -4.51 11.81 33.27
C TYR A 589 -5.71 12.61 32.71
N LEU A 590 -6.29 12.18 31.57
CA LEU A 590 -7.49 12.80 30.99
C LEU A 590 -8.68 12.97 31.97
N PRO A 591 -9.01 12.00 32.86
CA PRO A 591 -10.05 12.17 33.87
C PRO A 591 -9.77 13.28 34.88
N ASP A 592 -8.51 13.43 35.33
CA ASP A 592 -8.12 14.45 36.31
C ASP A 592 -8.20 15.86 35.69
N GLN A 593 -7.74 16.02 34.44
CA GLN A 593 -7.90 17.28 33.71
C GLN A 593 -9.38 17.69 33.55
N ALA A 594 -10.28 16.73 33.31
CA ALA A 594 -11.71 17.00 33.25
C ALA A 594 -12.28 17.37 34.63
N SER A 595 -11.96 16.60 35.67
CA SER A 595 -12.38 16.87 37.05
C SER A 595 -11.94 18.26 37.54
N ASN A 596 -10.72 18.67 37.23
CA ASN A 596 -10.20 19.98 37.65
C ASN A 596 -10.85 21.14 36.89
N LYS A 597 -11.20 20.97 35.61
CA LYS A 597 -12.01 21.95 34.86
C LYS A 597 -13.46 22.05 35.38
N ILE A 598 -14.07 20.93 35.76
CA ILE A 598 -15.41 20.92 36.38
C ILE A 598 -15.40 21.72 37.68
N LYS A 599 -14.41 21.52 38.56
CA LYS A 599 -14.22 22.31 39.80
C LYS A 599 -14.02 23.81 39.52
N GLU A 600 -13.34 24.19 38.44
CA GLU A 600 -13.21 25.60 38.04
C GLU A 600 -14.55 26.22 37.59
N ILE A 601 -15.39 25.45 36.89
CA ILE A 601 -16.74 25.88 36.47
C ILE A 601 -17.62 26.05 37.71
N GLU A 602 -17.65 25.06 38.62
CA GLU A 602 -18.36 25.14 39.91
C GLU A 602 -17.90 26.34 40.74
N LYS A 603 -16.60 26.61 40.80
CA LYS A 603 -16.05 27.76 41.53
C LYS A 603 -16.50 29.09 40.94
N LYS A 604 -16.51 29.24 39.60
CA LYS A 604 -17.03 30.44 38.93
C LYS A 604 -18.53 30.63 39.19
N GLN A 605 -19.31 29.58 39.02
CA GLN A 605 -20.74 29.55 39.29
C GLN A 605 -21.07 29.99 40.72
N ASN A 606 -20.34 29.47 41.72
CA ASN A 606 -20.56 29.83 43.13
C ASN A 606 -20.19 31.29 43.42
N VAL A 607 -19.19 31.86 42.73
CA VAL A 607 -18.85 33.29 42.83
C VAL A 607 -19.92 34.17 42.16
N GLU A 608 -20.46 33.77 41.01
CA GLU A 608 -21.56 34.48 40.34
C GLU A 608 -22.85 34.45 41.17
N ILE A 609 -23.18 33.30 41.79
CA ILE A 609 -24.33 33.16 42.70
C ILE A 609 -24.12 34.04 43.95
N HIS A 610 -22.97 33.96 44.63
CA HIS A 610 -22.69 34.79 45.82
C HIS A 610 -22.71 36.30 45.50
N SER A 611 -22.28 36.71 44.30
CA SER A 611 -22.39 38.12 43.86
C SER A 611 -23.84 38.54 43.64
N LEU A 612 -24.70 37.64 43.15
CA LEU A 612 -26.14 37.89 42.99
C LEU A 612 -26.86 37.90 44.34
N ASP A 613 -26.45 37.02 45.27
CA ASP A 613 -26.94 36.99 46.66
C ASP A 613 -26.67 38.35 47.33
N ASN A 614 -25.42 38.81 47.34
CA ASN A 614 -25.03 40.10 47.91
C ASN A 614 -25.83 41.28 47.31
N LYS A 615 -25.95 41.35 45.97
CA LYS A 615 -26.73 42.40 45.30
C LYS A 615 -28.21 42.36 45.69
N THR A 616 -28.77 41.17 45.87
CA THR A 616 -30.18 41.00 46.28
C THR A 616 -30.38 41.40 47.74
N GLU A 617 -29.47 41.03 48.64
CA GLU A 617 -29.54 41.38 50.07
C GLU A 617 -29.37 42.89 50.29
N ILE A 618 -28.46 43.54 49.57
CA ILE A 618 -28.32 45.02 49.57
C ILE A 618 -29.61 45.68 49.09
N CYS A 619 -30.24 45.15 48.04
CA CYS A 619 -31.50 45.67 47.52
C CYS A 619 -32.66 45.53 48.53
N ILE A 620 -32.85 44.34 49.11
CA ILE A 620 -33.88 44.08 50.13
C ILE A 620 -33.66 44.97 51.35
N SER A 621 -32.42 45.08 51.83
CA SER A 621 -32.06 45.95 52.96
C SER A 621 -32.37 47.43 52.69
N ASN A 622 -32.15 47.93 51.47
CA ASN A 622 -32.54 49.30 51.11
C ASN A 622 -34.07 49.51 51.11
N ILE A 623 -34.86 48.49 50.70
CA ILE A 623 -36.33 48.51 50.75
C ILE A 623 -36.85 48.44 52.20
N GLU A 624 -36.22 47.62 53.05
CA GLU A 624 -36.58 47.46 54.47
C GLU A 624 -36.22 48.66 55.35
N ASN A 625 -35.20 49.45 54.96
CA ASN A 625 -34.77 50.66 55.67
C ASN A 625 -35.40 51.96 55.10
N ASP A 626 -36.50 51.84 54.35
CA ASP A 626 -37.25 52.93 53.69
C ASP A 626 -36.38 53.83 52.77
N ARG A 627 -35.24 53.32 52.30
CA ARG A 627 -34.34 54.01 51.35
C ARG A 627 -34.66 53.62 49.91
N PHE A 628 -35.89 53.90 49.51
CA PHE A 628 -36.38 53.60 48.18
C PHE A 628 -35.53 54.26 47.10
N PRO A 629 -35.06 53.51 46.09
CA PRO A 629 -34.55 54.08 44.86
C PRO A 629 -35.68 54.88 44.18
N ILE A 630 -35.64 56.21 44.30
CA ILE A 630 -36.57 57.08 43.59
C ILE A 630 -36.28 56.93 42.09
N SER A 631 -37.16 56.19 41.41
CA SER A 631 -37.13 56.05 39.96
C SER A 631 -37.19 57.44 39.34
N VAL A 632 -36.07 57.84 38.72
CA VAL A 632 -35.90 59.16 38.11
C VAL A 632 -36.96 59.39 37.03
N ASP A 633 -37.44 58.32 36.38
CA ASP A 633 -38.47 58.40 35.34
C ASP A 633 -39.89 58.50 35.91
N SER A 634 -40.21 57.86 37.05
CA SER A 634 -41.47 58.12 37.78
C SER A 634 -41.54 59.56 38.30
N LEU A 635 -40.41 60.10 38.79
CA LEU A 635 -40.33 61.51 39.20
C LEU A 635 -40.49 62.46 38.00
N LYS A 636 -39.88 62.18 36.84
CA LYS A 636 -40.11 62.96 35.60
C LYS A 636 -41.57 62.95 35.16
N ASP A 637 -42.24 61.80 35.18
CA ASP A 637 -43.63 61.67 34.74
C ASP A 637 -44.57 62.53 35.60
N ARG A 638 -44.42 62.45 36.93
CA ARG A 638 -45.13 63.32 37.89
C ARG A 638 -44.87 64.82 37.64
N ILE A 639 -43.62 65.20 37.34
CA ILE A 639 -43.26 66.60 37.04
C ILE A 639 -43.83 67.06 35.70
N SER A 640 -43.85 66.19 34.68
CA SER A 640 -44.46 66.47 33.39
C SER A 640 -45.97 66.74 33.51
N VAL A 641 -46.70 65.89 34.25
CA VAL A 641 -48.14 66.04 34.49
C VAL A 641 -48.46 67.32 35.28
N PHE A 642 -47.61 67.70 36.25
CA PHE A 642 -47.76 68.98 36.97
C PHE A 642 -47.52 70.20 36.05
N LEU A 643 -46.50 70.16 35.20
CA LEU A 643 -46.20 71.23 34.25
C LEU A 643 -47.24 71.32 33.12
N GLU A 644 -47.91 70.23 32.77
CA GLU A 644 -49.00 70.20 31.78
C GLU A 644 -50.16 71.10 32.24
N GLY A 645 -50.72 70.85 33.43
CA GLY A 645 -51.78 71.70 34.01
C GLY A 645 -51.34 73.14 34.32
N TRP A 646 -50.06 73.36 34.64
CA TRP A 646 -49.50 74.73 34.75
C TRP A 646 -49.52 75.47 33.40
N ASN A 647 -49.16 74.77 32.31
CA ASN A 647 -49.13 75.33 30.96
C ASN A 647 -50.53 75.53 30.36
N GLU A 648 -51.51 74.68 30.70
CA GLU A 648 -52.91 74.86 30.32
C GLU A 648 -53.42 76.25 30.71
N LEU A 649 -53.26 76.65 31.98
CA LEU A 649 -53.63 78.00 32.43
C LEU A 649 -52.84 79.10 31.70
N LEU A 650 -51.52 78.92 31.52
CA LEU A 650 -50.71 79.93 30.83
C LEU A 650 -51.25 80.23 29.42
N HIS A 651 -51.77 79.22 28.73
CA HIS A 651 -52.40 79.35 27.42
C HIS A 651 -53.86 79.85 27.46
N GLU A 652 -54.55 79.77 28.61
CA GLU A 652 -55.87 80.41 28.82
C GLU A 652 -55.75 81.91 29.18
N GLU A 653 -54.85 82.30 30.09
CA GLU A 653 -54.77 83.66 30.63
C GLU A 653 -53.84 84.60 29.83
N TYR A 654 -52.90 84.09 29.03
CA TYR A 654 -51.92 84.91 28.30
C TYR A 654 -51.92 84.69 26.78
N SER A 655 -51.56 85.75 26.04
CA SER A 655 -51.36 85.64 24.60
C SER A 655 -50.23 84.66 24.26
N VAL A 656 -50.39 83.90 23.17
CA VAL A 656 -49.55 82.73 22.81
C VAL A 656 -48.04 82.96 22.96
N GLY A 657 -47.53 84.15 22.60
CA GLY A 657 -46.12 84.49 22.77
C GLY A 657 -45.65 84.64 24.23
N LYS A 658 -46.49 85.22 25.10
CA LYS A 658 -46.22 85.31 26.55
C LYS A 658 -46.45 83.98 27.26
N ALA A 659 -47.53 83.27 26.91
CA ALA A 659 -47.80 81.94 27.41
C ALA A 659 -46.58 81.02 27.17
N LYS A 660 -46.10 80.97 25.92
CA LYS A 660 -44.90 80.20 25.56
C LYS A 660 -43.64 80.64 26.33
N GLN A 661 -43.41 81.94 26.49
CA GLN A 661 -42.27 82.44 27.27
C GLN A 661 -42.33 81.93 28.71
N PHE A 662 -43.48 82.07 29.39
CA PHE A 662 -43.64 81.59 30.76
C PHE A 662 -43.57 80.05 30.85
N SER A 663 -44.02 79.30 29.85
CA SER A 663 -43.85 77.85 29.77
C SER A 663 -42.37 77.43 29.60
N GLU A 664 -41.57 78.19 28.84
CA GLU A 664 -40.13 77.96 28.67
C GLU A 664 -39.33 78.33 29.94
N GLU A 665 -39.70 79.42 30.61
CA GLU A 665 -39.14 79.80 31.92
C GLU A 665 -39.52 78.77 33.00
N ALA A 666 -40.78 78.33 33.04
CA ALA A 666 -41.28 77.32 33.97
C ALA A 666 -40.59 75.96 33.82
N ARG A 667 -40.33 75.56 32.58
CA ARG A 667 -39.60 74.33 32.27
C ARG A 667 -38.13 74.43 32.68
N THR A 668 -37.47 75.56 32.42
CA THR A 668 -36.07 75.79 32.82
C THR A 668 -35.91 75.65 34.35
N GLU A 669 -36.76 76.30 35.14
CA GLU A 669 -36.73 76.20 36.61
C GLU A 669 -36.96 74.75 37.11
N ALA A 670 -37.78 73.96 36.40
CA ALA A 670 -38.03 72.55 36.74
C ALA A 670 -36.85 71.63 36.38
N ASP A 671 -36.21 71.85 35.23
CA ASP A 671 -35.01 71.11 34.82
C ASP A 671 -33.82 71.45 35.74
N ASP A 672 -33.64 72.73 36.12
CA ASP A 672 -32.64 73.18 37.10
C ASP A 672 -32.91 72.61 38.50
N TRP A 673 -34.18 72.57 38.96
CA TRP A 673 -34.55 71.89 40.19
C TRP A 673 -34.15 70.41 40.13
N MET A 674 -34.46 69.71 39.05
CA MET A 674 -34.14 68.28 38.90
C MET A 674 -32.62 68.04 38.87
N GLN A 675 -31.84 68.97 38.31
CA GLN A 675 -30.38 68.92 38.33
C GLN A 675 -29.82 69.20 39.73
N SER A 676 -30.38 70.15 40.49
CA SER A 676 -30.01 70.43 41.89
C SER A 676 -30.28 69.23 42.81
N LYS A 677 -31.35 68.48 42.55
CA LYS A 677 -31.70 67.28 43.31
C LYS A 677 -30.74 66.13 43.06
N LYS A 678 -30.32 65.91 41.80
CA LYS A 678 -29.28 64.94 41.45
C LYS A 678 -27.95 65.25 42.17
N THR A 679 -27.54 66.52 42.26
CA THR A 679 -26.30 66.89 42.96
C THR A 679 -26.42 66.86 44.49
N MET A 680 -27.62 66.95 45.06
CA MET A 680 -27.90 66.74 46.48
C MET A 680 -28.04 65.27 46.90
N GLY A 681 -27.77 64.30 46.02
CA GLY A 681 -27.71 62.88 46.38
C GLY A 681 -28.89 62.03 45.93
N LEU A 682 -29.80 62.55 45.07
CA LEU A 682 -30.73 61.70 44.32
C LEU A 682 -30.02 60.99 43.17
N ASN A 683 -29.14 60.07 43.56
CA ASN A 683 -28.57 59.05 42.67
C ASN A 683 -28.31 57.74 43.43
N PRO A 684 -29.37 56.93 43.67
CA PRO A 684 -29.24 55.54 44.09
C PRO A 684 -29.05 54.61 42.87
N ASN A 685 -28.27 55.01 41.85
CA ASN A 685 -27.56 54.01 41.04
C ASN A 685 -26.81 53.09 42.01
N ILE A 686 -26.98 51.77 41.88
CA ILE A 686 -26.50 50.77 42.85
C ILE A 686 -24.99 50.49 42.64
N SER A 687 -24.24 51.54 42.29
CA SER A 687 -22.86 51.51 41.81
C SER A 687 -21.94 52.38 42.67
N ASN A 688 -21.63 51.94 43.89
CA ASN A 688 -20.42 52.35 44.62
C ASN A 688 -20.11 51.43 45.83
N ASN A 689 -19.92 50.12 45.54
CA ASN A 689 -18.86 49.26 46.09
C ASN A 689 -18.92 47.88 45.42
#